data_AF-A0A2N2JJ16-F1
#
_entry.id   AF-A0A2N2JJ16-F1
#
_cell.length_a   1.000
_cell.length_b   1.000
_cell.length_c   1.000
_cell.angle_alpha   90.00
_cell.angle_beta   90.00
_cell.angle_gamma   90.00
#
_symmetry.space_group_name_H-M   'P 1'
#
loop_
_entity.id
_entity.type
_entity.pdbx_description
1 polymer ?
#
loop_
_entity_poly.entity_id
_entity_poly.type
_entity_poly.pdbx_seq_one_letter_code
_entity_poly.pdbx_strand_id
1 'polypeptide(L)'
;MCPTRRVSLLVASALLASCALDPPPDDARGTSPAGSYLESVSLALSSISCTETTATGYTSGNAFAIKVVTVDGKKVEKATANAYYVMAQAAAAQGVTLKVVSGFRTMAEQQYLYNCYVNCNCNNCNLAAYPGYSNHQSGHALDLNTSSAGVLSWLNAHGASYGFSRTVPSESWHWEWWGGGPGGGPCGGAQYPKISIQVKTYPPTGQAENFATEGSSSATMDLWAGQEFVTEVIIKNDPSGAATSTTDSAIAWVWFESPYLEPVSYHIYTDYPKFDLATWQLSIADGYAQNPSKTSPPANGKYYIEQFAPGEGKKIRFVTRATGYSIGKVDHPDVRAWIQHVAGYYGEQTSWGDAVETNHAGTTLRAFKEHDVFARDRWDFDGPDAADTEGWGAAHAVSQLAVVPADDQLKIQLDGADPHIANTRARVDASAKKALEITLKSDGAPRLSQVFFITSADGAWSEAKSAQLIAPGGGAMQVLHVDFADNPAWAGTVTGLRFDPATSGTDAIRVDRIRAVASGATSGDGDGDGYLAAPGPDCDDADGAVHPGAAEVCNATDDDCDGSTDEGVANACGGCGAVAEEVCNAVDDDCDGATDEGVSNACGGCGPLPKELCNGLDDDCDGETDEGCAACVPEDEVCNGVDDDCDGATDEGCPTCDPVSDPTCVPCIVAPERCNGVDDDCDGETDEDEDAPLGADCVASSGACAAPGRWACGPAGAFVCAADDPAEVNGEVCNGLDDDCDGKTDELFACATCLPGARGSCALDWVPVGCTVGSHSCGGDGTWGACQPRPECVAGPGPGVADGDPDADVGGADAANSDAFAGDADTVTGVAGRSEGCAGGGPGGLEAAALLLGLSLVWRRRRRAGRRGLRPA
;
A
#
# COMPACT_ATOMS: atom_id res chain seq x y z
N MET A 1 11.80 -47.60 -55.32
CA MET A 1 12.15 -48.99 -55.71
C MET A 1 11.54 -49.97 -54.71
N CYS A 2 11.48 -51.26 -55.05
CA CYS A 2 10.91 -52.35 -54.22
C CYS A 2 12.04 -53.09 -53.44
N PRO A 3 11.83 -54.15 -52.61
CA PRO A 3 10.57 -54.84 -52.25
C PRO A 3 10.40 -55.41 -50.80
N THR A 4 9.16 -55.81 -50.45
CA THR A 4 8.76 -56.95 -49.55
C THR A 4 9.04 -56.91 -48.03
N ARG A 5 8.30 -57.62 -47.13
CA ARG A 5 7.17 -58.61 -47.21
C ARG A 5 6.20 -58.34 -46.03
N ARG A 6 4.86 -58.26 -46.21
CA ARG A 6 3.80 -59.30 -46.02
C ARG A 6 3.80 -59.97 -44.62
N VAL A 7 2.67 -60.15 -43.90
CA VAL A 7 1.31 -60.68 -44.25
C VAL A 7 0.25 -59.92 -43.39
N SER A 8 -0.84 -59.28 -43.89
CA SER A 8 -2.18 -59.75 -44.35
C SER A 8 -3.06 -60.42 -43.26
N LEU A 9 -4.41 -60.32 -43.15
CA LEU A 9 -5.56 -59.68 -43.86
C LEU A 9 -6.74 -59.60 -42.81
N LEU A 10 -7.92 -58.95 -42.86
CA LEU A 10 -8.84 -58.24 -43.80
C LEU A 10 -9.08 -56.76 -43.34
N VAL A 11 -9.98 -55.84 -43.77
CA VAL A 11 -11.31 -55.78 -44.48
C VAL A 11 -12.53 -56.14 -43.57
N ALA A 12 -13.69 -55.45 -43.51
CA ALA A 12 -14.38 -54.48 -44.41
C ALA A 12 -15.00 -53.26 -43.63
N SER A 13 -15.04 -52.02 -44.15
CA SER A 13 -16.10 -51.36 -44.99
C SER A 13 -17.36 -50.89 -44.23
N ALA A 14 -18.05 -49.76 -44.53
CA ALA A 14 -17.96 -48.82 -45.67
C ALA A 14 -18.77 -47.49 -45.45
N LEU A 15 -18.34 -46.38 -46.12
CA LEU A 15 -19.17 -45.27 -46.71
C LEU A 15 -20.06 -44.39 -45.76
N LEU A 16 -20.44 -43.12 -46.03
CA LEU A 16 -20.08 -42.11 -47.05
C LEU A 16 -20.49 -40.66 -46.64
N ALA A 17 -19.80 -39.68 -47.22
CA ALA A 17 -20.28 -38.34 -47.65
C ALA A 17 -20.62 -37.23 -46.62
N SER A 18 -20.63 -35.99 -47.14
CA SER A 18 -20.70 -34.71 -46.42
C SER A 18 -21.83 -33.83 -46.96
N CYS A 19 -22.31 -32.86 -46.17
CA CYS A 19 -22.38 -31.42 -46.52
C CYS A 19 -22.93 -30.60 -45.32
N ALA A 20 -22.68 -29.30 -45.31
CA ALA A 20 -23.13 -28.35 -44.28
C ALA A 20 -24.27 -27.44 -44.79
N LEU A 21 -25.04 -26.84 -43.87
CA LEU A 21 -25.82 -25.60 -44.05
C LEU A 21 -26.26 -25.06 -42.66
N ASP A 22 -26.37 -23.74 -42.55
CA ASP A 22 -26.70 -22.92 -41.37
C ASP A 22 -27.65 -21.78 -41.81
N PRO A 23 -28.27 -20.95 -40.92
CA PRO A 23 -28.82 -21.16 -39.56
C PRO A 23 -30.28 -20.57 -39.55
N PRO A 24 -30.76 -19.71 -38.60
CA PRO A 24 -30.81 -19.70 -37.11
C PRO A 24 -32.31 -19.80 -36.63
N PRO A 25 -32.81 -19.28 -35.47
CA PRO A 25 -32.20 -18.78 -34.22
C PRO A 25 -32.83 -19.33 -32.89
N ASP A 26 -32.38 -18.77 -31.75
CA ASP A 26 -33.05 -18.56 -30.45
C ASP A 26 -33.35 -19.69 -29.42
N ASP A 27 -32.47 -19.71 -28.41
CA ASP A 27 -32.73 -19.68 -26.95
C ASP A 27 -32.96 -20.96 -26.08
N ALA A 28 -32.46 -20.84 -24.84
CA ALA A 28 -32.79 -21.54 -23.60
C ALA A 28 -32.23 -22.95 -23.28
N ARG A 29 -31.23 -22.97 -22.37
CA ARG A 29 -30.83 -24.02 -21.38
C ARG A 29 -29.96 -25.20 -21.88
N GLY A 30 -28.83 -25.45 -21.20
CA GLY A 30 -28.14 -26.76 -21.29
C GLY A 30 -26.77 -26.91 -20.63
N THR A 31 -26.74 -27.33 -19.36
CA THR A 31 -25.77 -28.27 -18.72
C THR A 31 -24.25 -28.23 -19.01
N SER A 32 -23.45 -28.20 -17.95
CA SER A 32 -22.00 -28.48 -17.96
C SER A 32 -21.65 -29.90 -18.50
N PRO A 33 -20.50 -30.08 -19.18
CA PRO A 33 -20.01 -31.40 -19.56
C PRO A 33 -19.37 -32.14 -18.37
N ALA A 34 -19.54 -33.46 -18.31
CA ALA A 34 -19.00 -34.30 -17.24
C ALA A 34 -17.59 -34.85 -17.56
N GLY A 35 -16.73 -34.87 -16.54
CA GLY A 35 -15.45 -35.62 -16.56
C GLY A 35 -15.68 -37.12 -16.36
N SER A 36 -14.86 -37.95 -17.02
CA SER A 36 -15.19 -39.35 -17.27
C SER A 36 -14.62 -40.39 -16.29
N TYR A 37 -15.47 -41.33 -15.91
CA TYR A 37 -15.23 -42.77 -15.64
C TYR A 37 -13.88 -43.22 -15.02
N LEU A 38 -13.97 -43.70 -13.77
CA LEU A 38 -13.32 -44.94 -13.35
C LEU A 38 -14.40 -45.87 -12.77
N GLU A 39 -14.67 -47.00 -13.43
CA GLU A 39 -15.62 -48.00 -12.92
C GLU A 39 -14.97 -48.79 -11.77
N SER A 40 -15.34 -48.44 -10.54
CA SER A 40 -15.04 -49.29 -9.39
C SER A 40 -15.91 -50.54 -9.44
N VAL A 41 -15.29 -51.72 -9.30
CA VAL A 41 -16.02 -52.98 -9.17
C VAL A 41 -16.76 -52.97 -7.83
N SER A 42 -18.05 -52.62 -7.88
CA SER A 42 -18.92 -52.60 -6.71
C SER A 42 -19.15 -54.03 -6.22
N LEU A 43 -18.31 -54.47 -5.28
CA LEU A 43 -18.61 -55.60 -4.42
C LEU A 43 -19.93 -55.28 -3.70
N ALA A 44 -20.92 -56.15 -3.83
CA ALA A 44 -22.25 -55.93 -3.25
C ALA A 44 -22.18 -56.00 -1.71
N LEU A 45 -21.94 -54.84 -1.09
CA LEU A 45 -22.00 -54.62 0.36
C LEU A 45 -23.40 -54.96 0.88
N SER A 46 -23.50 -55.42 2.13
CA SER A 46 -24.77 -55.81 2.74
C SER A 46 -25.76 -54.64 2.77
N SER A 47 -26.94 -54.81 2.19
CA SER A 47 -27.87 -53.69 1.95
C SER A 47 -28.64 -53.34 3.22
N ILE A 48 -28.20 -52.29 3.92
CA ILE A 48 -28.85 -51.79 5.15
C ILE A 48 -29.75 -50.58 4.86
N SER A 49 -30.95 -50.59 5.43
CA SER A 49 -31.88 -49.47 5.47
C SER A 49 -32.29 -49.20 6.91
N CYS A 50 -31.94 -48.00 7.40
CA CYS A 50 -32.15 -47.56 8.77
C CYS A 50 -33.57 -47.07 9.07
N THR A 51 -34.55 -47.37 8.20
CA THR A 51 -35.97 -47.14 8.50
C THR A 51 -36.39 -48.01 9.69
N GLU A 52 -36.45 -47.40 10.87
CA GLU A 52 -36.87 -48.09 12.10
C GLU A 52 -38.34 -48.49 12.05
N THR A 53 -38.62 -49.74 12.41
CA THR A 53 -39.95 -50.18 12.80
C THR A 53 -39.92 -50.75 14.22
N THR A 54 -40.97 -50.50 15.00
CA THR A 54 -41.13 -51.12 16.32
C THR A 54 -41.80 -52.48 16.13
N ALA A 55 -41.24 -53.51 16.77
CA ALA A 55 -41.79 -54.87 16.82
C ALA A 55 -41.89 -55.36 18.27
N THR A 56 -42.48 -56.54 18.47
CA THR A 56 -42.51 -57.23 19.77
C THR A 56 -41.44 -58.32 19.78
N GLY A 57 -40.36 -58.08 20.52
CA GLY A 57 -39.33 -59.06 20.83
C GLY A 57 -39.71 -59.91 22.05
N TYR A 58 -38.98 -61.01 22.27
CA TYR A 58 -39.19 -61.92 23.40
C TYR A 58 -37.88 -62.41 23.99
N THR A 59 -37.78 -62.38 25.33
CA THR A 59 -36.65 -62.92 26.09
C THR A 59 -37.19 -63.75 27.26
N SER A 60 -36.81 -65.04 27.32
CA SER A 60 -37.26 -65.99 28.34
C SER A 60 -38.79 -66.03 28.53
N GLY A 61 -39.54 -65.98 27.42
CA GLY A 61 -41.00 -65.94 27.39
C GLY A 61 -41.63 -64.55 27.54
N ASN A 62 -40.90 -63.55 28.04
CA ASN A 62 -41.42 -62.20 28.29
C ASN A 62 -41.36 -61.34 27.03
N ALA A 63 -42.46 -60.67 26.69
CA ALA A 63 -42.54 -59.75 25.56
C ALA A 63 -41.96 -58.36 25.88
N PHE A 64 -41.26 -57.75 24.92
CA PHE A 64 -40.76 -56.38 25.02
C PHE A 64 -40.81 -55.64 23.67
N ALA A 65 -40.75 -54.31 23.70
CA ALA A 65 -40.71 -53.51 22.48
C ALA A 65 -39.27 -53.43 21.94
N ILE A 66 -39.07 -53.80 20.68
CA ILE A 66 -37.75 -53.84 20.03
C ILE A 66 -37.74 -52.96 18.77
N LYS A 67 -36.63 -52.27 18.51
CA LYS A 67 -36.42 -51.47 17.30
C LYS A 67 -35.68 -52.30 16.26
N VAL A 68 -36.31 -52.51 15.10
CA VAL A 68 -35.71 -53.26 14.00
C VAL A 68 -35.61 -52.43 12.73
N VAL A 69 -34.45 -52.52 12.09
CA VAL A 69 -34.11 -51.96 10.78
C VAL A 69 -34.05 -53.09 9.75
N THR A 70 -33.78 -52.79 8.47
CA THR A 70 -33.69 -53.82 7.42
C THR A 70 -32.24 -54.03 6.98
N VAL A 71 -31.75 -55.27 6.95
CA VAL A 71 -30.42 -55.67 6.48
C VAL A 71 -30.58 -56.85 5.53
N ASP A 72 -30.05 -56.77 4.30
CA ASP A 72 -30.14 -57.82 3.27
C ASP A 72 -31.59 -58.31 2.98
N GLY A 73 -32.58 -57.43 3.18
CA GLY A 73 -34.01 -57.73 3.07
C GLY A 73 -34.61 -58.46 4.29
N LYS A 74 -33.87 -58.56 5.40
CA LYS A 74 -34.29 -59.17 6.67
C LYS A 74 -34.45 -58.11 7.75
N LYS A 75 -35.37 -58.30 8.68
CA LYS A 75 -35.44 -57.46 9.89
C LYS A 75 -34.28 -57.83 10.81
N VAL A 76 -33.62 -56.83 11.40
CA VAL A 76 -32.55 -57.01 12.39
C VAL A 76 -32.69 -55.93 13.46
N GLU A 77 -32.41 -56.24 14.72
CA GLU A 77 -32.38 -55.27 15.82
C GLU A 77 -31.36 -54.14 15.51
N LYS A 78 -31.69 -52.88 15.84
CA LYS A 78 -30.93 -51.69 15.45
C LYS A 78 -29.44 -51.73 15.82
N ALA A 79 -29.08 -52.09 17.05
CA ALA A 79 -27.70 -52.14 17.50
C ALA A 79 -26.94 -53.36 16.91
N THR A 80 -27.61 -54.50 16.82
CA THR A 80 -27.13 -55.73 16.17
C THR A 80 -26.85 -55.50 14.68
N ALA A 81 -27.71 -54.74 13.99
CA ALA A 81 -27.52 -54.33 12.60
C ALA A 81 -26.32 -53.38 12.43
N ASN A 82 -26.13 -52.47 13.38
CA ASN A 82 -24.96 -51.57 13.40
C ASN A 82 -23.65 -52.35 13.56
N ALA A 83 -23.59 -53.26 14.53
CA ALA A 83 -22.42 -54.11 14.75
C ALA A 83 -22.15 -55.03 13.55
N TYR A 84 -23.22 -55.63 13.00
CA TYR A 84 -23.13 -56.46 11.80
C TYR A 84 -22.57 -55.69 10.60
N TYR A 85 -23.04 -54.46 10.36
CA TYR A 85 -22.53 -53.64 9.25
C TYR A 85 -21.01 -53.44 9.37
N VAL A 86 -20.50 -53.06 10.54
CA VAL A 86 -19.05 -52.82 10.72
C VAL A 86 -18.25 -54.12 10.60
N MET A 87 -18.79 -55.25 11.06
CA MET A 87 -18.21 -56.58 10.82
C MET A 87 -18.20 -56.94 9.32
N ALA A 88 -19.27 -56.64 8.59
CA ALA A 88 -19.41 -56.90 7.15
C ALA A 88 -18.49 -56.01 6.30
N GLN A 89 -18.29 -54.74 6.66
CA GLN A 89 -17.30 -53.87 6.03
C GLN A 89 -15.88 -54.41 6.21
N ALA A 90 -15.53 -54.85 7.43
CA ALA A 90 -14.22 -55.42 7.72
C ALA A 90 -13.95 -56.73 6.98
N ALA A 91 -14.97 -57.59 6.84
CA ALA A 91 -14.90 -58.80 6.02
C ALA A 91 -14.75 -58.48 4.53
N ALA A 92 -15.55 -57.54 4.00
CA ALA A 92 -15.50 -57.13 2.60
C ALA A 92 -14.15 -56.51 2.21
N ALA A 93 -13.53 -55.73 3.10
CA ALA A 93 -12.16 -55.22 2.93
C ALA A 93 -11.09 -56.33 2.83
N GLN A 94 -11.40 -57.55 3.29
CA GLN A 94 -10.55 -58.74 3.19
C GLN A 94 -11.06 -59.73 2.11
N GLY A 95 -11.98 -59.29 1.23
CA GLY A 95 -12.54 -60.11 0.15
C GLY A 95 -13.62 -61.11 0.57
N VAL A 96 -14.13 -61.02 1.80
CA VAL A 96 -15.12 -61.95 2.37
C VAL A 96 -16.50 -61.29 2.46
N THR A 97 -17.44 -61.68 1.60
CA THR A 97 -18.80 -61.12 1.62
C THR A 97 -19.68 -61.81 2.67
N LEU A 98 -20.01 -61.09 3.75
CA LEU A 98 -21.06 -61.50 4.70
C LEU A 98 -22.46 -61.14 4.15
N LYS A 99 -23.45 -61.96 4.48
CA LYS A 99 -24.87 -61.71 4.19
C LYS A 99 -25.78 -62.30 5.27
N VAL A 100 -26.78 -61.53 5.70
CA VAL A 100 -27.85 -61.99 6.60
C VAL A 100 -28.83 -62.88 5.84
N VAL A 101 -28.97 -64.13 6.27
CA VAL A 101 -29.94 -65.12 5.75
C VAL A 101 -31.25 -65.06 6.54
N SER A 102 -31.15 -64.89 7.85
CA SER A 102 -32.26 -64.64 8.78
C SER A 102 -31.75 -63.81 9.97
N GLY A 103 -32.62 -62.98 10.54
CA GLY A 103 -32.27 -62.03 11.62
C GLY A 103 -33.32 -62.07 12.72
N PHE A 104 -33.94 -60.92 13.02
CA PHE A 104 -35.08 -60.86 13.93
C PHE A 104 -36.26 -61.70 13.41
N ARG A 105 -36.87 -62.50 14.29
CA ARG A 105 -38.06 -63.33 14.02
C ARG A 105 -39.18 -62.95 14.98
N THR A 106 -40.41 -62.89 14.49
CA THR A 106 -41.61 -62.72 15.32
C THR A 106 -42.04 -64.03 16.01
N MET A 107 -42.98 -63.94 16.95
CA MET A 107 -43.57 -65.11 17.61
C MET A 107 -44.19 -66.12 16.63
N ALA A 108 -44.85 -65.64 15.58
CA ALA A 108 -45.46 -66.51 14.56
C ALA A 108 -44.42 -67.24 13.70
N GLU A 109 -43.34 -66.56 13.32
CA GLU A 109 -42.24 -67.16 12.55
C GLU A 109 -41.48 -68.19 13.38
N GLN A 110 -41.20 -67.92 14.66
CA GLN A 110 -40.58 -68.93 15.53
C GLN A 110 -41.52 -70.10 15.84
N GLN A 111 -42.83 -69.88 15.98
CA GLN A 111 -43.82 -70.96 16.13
C GLN A 111 -43.88 -71.86 14.89
N TYR A 112 -43.78 -71.29 13.69
CA TYR A 112 -43.68 -72.07 12.46
C TYR A 112 -42.42 -72.95 12.44
N LEU A 113 -41.25 -72.39 12.74
CA LEU A 113 -39.99 -73.14 12.78
C LEU A 113 -39.97 -74.21 13.89
N TYR A 114 -40.54 -73.93 15.06
CA TYR A 114 -40.70 -74.90 16.14
C TYR A 114 -41.62 -76.06 15.73
N ASN A 115 -42.70 -75.77 15.00
CA ASN A 115 -43.59 -76.80 14.46
C ASN A 115 -42.88 -77.64 13.39
N CYS A 116 -42.05 -77.03 12.53
CA CYS A 116 -41.21 -77.75 11.57
C CYS A 116 -40.24 -78.73 12.25
N TYR A 117 -39.60 -78.29 13.33
CA TYR A 117 -38.69 -79.11 14.14
C TYR A 117 -39.43 -80.30 14.79
N VAL A 118 -40.44 -80.04 15.62
CA VAL A 118 -41.13 -81.07 16.42
C VAL A 118 -41.82 -82.13 15.56
N ASN A 119 -42.39 -81.75 14.41
CA ASN A 119 -43.11 -82.67 13.53
C ASN A 119 -42.26 -83.20 12.37
N CYS A 120 -40.99 -82.76 12.25
CA CYS A 120 -40.06 -83.10 11.19
C CYS A 120 -40.67 -83.00 9.77
N ASN A 121 -41.47 -81.97 9.52
CA ASN A 121 -42.28 -81.80 8.31
C ASN A 121 -41.90 -80.60 7.43
N CYS A 122 -40.97 -79.74 7.89
CA CYS A 122 -40.38 -78.66 7.10
C CYS A 122 -39.00 -78.27 7.66
N ASN A 123 -38.31 -77.32 7.01
CA ASN A 123 -37.00 -76.79 7.42
C ASN A 123 -35.95 -77.88 7.76
N ASN A 124 -35.91 -78.96 6.99
CA ASN A 124 -35.03 -80.13 7.18
C ASN A 124 -35.01 -80.74 8.60
N CYS A 125 -36.06 -80.50 9.41
CA CYS A 125 -36.11 -80.88 10.82
C CYS A 125 -34.99 -80.25 11.67
N ASN A 126 -34.43 -79.12 11.22
CA ASN A 126 -33.43 -78.34 11.96
C ASN A 126 -33.95 -77.95 13.35
N LEU A 127 -33.05 -77.87 14.33
CA LEU A 127 -33.36 -77.46 15.70
C LEU A 127 -34.02 -76.07 15.72
N ALA A 128 -35.02 -75.91 16.58
CA ALA A 128 -35.68 -74.63 16.82
C ALA A 128 -36.08 -74.50 18.29
N ALA A 129 -35.71 -73.37 18.92
CA ALA A 129 -36.12 -73.05 20.28
C ALA A 129 -37.64 -72.85 20.38
N TYR A 130 -38.21 -73.13 21.56
CA TYR A 130 -39.62 -72.90 21.85
C TYR A 130 -39.98 -71.41 21.69
N PRO A 131 -41.16 -71.06 21.14
CA PRO A 131 -41.54 -69.67 20.92
C PRO A 131 -41.57 -68.85 22.21
N GLY A 132 -40.88 -67.70 22.18
CA GLY A 132 -40.59 -66.84 23.34
C GLY A 132 -39.16 -67.01 23.89
N TYR A 133 -38.42 -68.04 23.46
CA TYR A 133 -37.09 -68.40 24.00
C TYR A 133 -35.99 -68.48 22.91
N SER A 134 -36.24 -67.96 21.71
CA SER A 134 -35.28 -67.92 20.62
C SER A 134 -34.49 -66.62 20.61
N ASN A 135 -33.17 -66.66 20.45
CA ASN A 135 -32.32 -65.45 20.39
C ASN A 135 -32.54 -64.60 19.12
N HIS A 136 -33.29 -65.13 18.14
CA HIS A 136 -33.83 -64.32 17.04
C HIS A 136 -35.04 -63.47 17.44
N GLN A 137 -35.75 -63.84 18.51
CA GLN A 137 -36.86 -63.04 19.04
C GLN A 137 -36.37 -61.98 20.03
N SER A 138 -35.23 -62.19 20.70
CA SER A 138 -34.56 -61.14 21.48
C SER A 138 -33.79 -60.16 20.59
N GLY A 139 -33.53 -60.53 19.32
CA GLY A 139 -32.92 -59.69 18.30
C GLY A 139 -31.40 -59.82 18.16
N HIS A 140 -30.76 -60.48 19.13
CA HIS A 140 -29.30 -60.68 19.19
C HIS A 140 -28.76 -61.64 18.12
N ALA A 141 -29.57 -62.59 17.63
CA ALA A 141 -29.11 -63.65 16.72
C ALA A 141 -29.27 -63.32 15.22
N LEU A 142 -28.23 -63.65 14.45
CA LEU A 142 -28.20 -63.66 12.98
C LEU A 142 -27.83 -65.05 12.46
N ASP A 143 -28.53 -65.48 11.41
CA ASP A 143 -28.09 -66.60 10.58
C ASP A 143 -27.32 -66.03 9.38
N LEU A 144 -26.03 -66.36 9.25
CA LEU A 144 -25.12 -65.82 8.23
C LEU A 144 -24.82 -66.85 7.13
N ASN A 145 -24.37 -66.37 5.97
CA ASN A 145 -24.06 -67.14 4.75
C ASN A 145 -22.81 -68.03 4.83
N THR A 146 -22.58 -68.73 5.95
CA THR A 146 -21.29 -69.38 6.29
C THR A 146 -20.93 -70.62 5.47
N SER A 147 -21.80 -71.05 4.56
CA SER A 147 -21.48 -72.00 3.48
C SER A 147 -20.70 -71.37 2.31
N SER A 148 -20.59 -70.03 2.27
CA SER A 148 -19.80 -69.31 1.27
C SER A 148 -18.31 -69.42 1.57
N ALA A 149 -17.47 -69.40 0.52
CA ALA A 149 -16.02 -69.51 0.67
C ALA A 149 -15.46 -68.40 1.60
N GLY A 150 -14.50 -68.76 2.46
CA GLY A 150 -13.87 -67.86 3.42
C GLY A 150 -14.71 -67.51 4.66
N VAL A 151 -16.02 -67.29 4.50
CA VAL A 151 -16.92 -66.70 5.51
C VAL A 151 -16.82 -67.36 6.90
N LEU A 152 -16.97 -68.68 7.00
CA LEU A 152 -16.90 -69.37 8.31
C LEU A 152 -15.51 -69.25 8.96
N SER A 153 -14.44 -69.31 8.17
CA SER A 153 -13.07 -69.17 8.67
C SER A 153 -12.81 -67.75 9.18
N TRP A 154 -13.33 -66.75 8.46
CA TRP A 154 -13.23 -65.35 8.83
C TRP A 154 -14.00 -65.04 10.12
N LEU A 155 -15.26 -65.48 10.23
CA LEU A 155 -16.08 -65.27 11.43
C LEU A 155 -15.49 -65.95 12.67
N ASN A 156 -14.94 -67.16 12.53
CA ASN A 156 -14.24 -67.84 13.63
C ASN A 156 -12.98 -67.10 14.11
N ALA A 157 -12.32 -66.31 13.24
CA ALA A 157 -11.13 -65.54 13.58
C ALA A 157 -11.43 -64.10 14.05
N HIS A 158 -12.53 -63.49 13.58
CA HIS A 158 -12.78 -62.05 13.73
C HIS A 158 -14.13 -61.68 14.34
N GLY A 159 -15.12 -62.57 14.39
CA GLY A 159 -16.47 -62.22 14.89
C GLY A 159 -16.47 -61.66 16.32
N ALA A 160 -15.64 -62.24 17.19
CA ALA A 160 -15.52 -61.83 18.58
C ALA A 160 -15.06 -60.36 18.76
N SER A 161 -14.20 -59.83 17.88
CA SER A 161 -13.78 -58.41 17.93
C SER A 161 -14.89 -57.43 17.53
N TYR A 162 -16.01 -57.91 16.99
CA TYR A 162 -17.22 -57.12 16.69
C TYR A 162 -18.39 -57.47 17.64
N GLY A 163 -18.14 -58.19 18.74
CA GLY A 163 -19.14 -58.61 19.71
C GLY A 163 -19.97 -59.83 19.30
N PHE A 164 -19.68 -60.45 18.14
CA PHE A 164 -20.40 -61.64 17.65
C PHE A 164 -19.75 -62.94 18.15
N SER A 165 -20.54 -63.81 18.74
CA SER A 165 -20.12 -65.14 19.20
C SER A 165 -21.00 -66.24 18.63
N ARG A 166 -20.38 -67.35 18.22
CA ARG A 166 -21.09 -68.58 17.84
C ARG A 166 -21.42 -69.40 19.08
N THR A 167 -22.56 -69.10 19.66
CA THR A 167 -23.10 -69.72 20.90
C THR A 167 -23.57 -71.16 20.73
N VAL A 168 -23.87 -71.58 19.50
CA VAL A 168 -24.40 -72.91 19.16
C VAL A 168 -23.37 -73.69 18.33
N PRO A 169 -22.53 -74.56 18.93
CA PRO A 169 -21.46 -75.25 18.21
C PRO A 169 -21.93 -76.18 17.09
N SER A 170 -23.16 -76.69 17.14
CA SER A 170 -23.76 -77.50 16.06
C SER A 170 -24.14 -76.69 14.82
N GLU A 171 -24.31 -75.37 14.92
CA GLU A 171 -24.79 -74.51 13.84
C GLU A 171 -23.67 -73.57 13.39
N SER A 172 -23.15 -73.74 12.18
CA SER A 172 -22.07 -72.89 11.66
C SER A 172 -22.55 -71.51 11.19
N TRP A 173 -23.85 -71.38 10.92
CA TRP A 173 -24.51 -70.16 10.45
C TRP A 173 -24.97 -69.25 11.59
N HIS A 174 -25.12 -69.75 12.81
CA HIS A 174 -25.75 -69.03 13.91
C HIS A 174 -24.74 -68.21 14.73
N TRP A 175 -24.91 -66.89 14.73
CA TRP A 175 -24.02 -65.94 15.42
C TRP A 175 -24.85 -64.93 16.21
N GLU A 176 -24.52 -64.74 17.50
CA GLU A 176 -25.21 -63.84 18.41
C GLU A 176 -24.34 -62.66 18.80
N TRP A 177 -24.87 -61.44 18.74
CA TRP A 177 -24.22 -60.23 19.22
C TRP A 177 -24.65 -59.91 20.65
N TRP A 178 -23.70 -59.91 21.59
CA TRP A 178 -23.96 -59.67 23.02
C TRP A 178 -23.41 -58.33 23.54
N GLY A 179 -23.13 -57.39 22.63
CA GLY A 179 -22.44 -56.14 22.94
C GLY A 179 -20.94 -56.21 22.73
N GLY A 180 -20.27 -55.06 22.88
CA GLY A 180 -18.85 -54.91 22.56
C GLY A 180 -18.55 -54.77 21.06
N GLY A 181 -17.27 -54.61 20.75
CA GLY A 181 -16.80 -54.21 19.43
C GLY A 181 -16.77 -52.67 19.23
N PRO A 182 -16.27 -52.19 18.07
CA PRO A 182 -15.93 -50.78 17.85
C PRO A 182 -17.11 -49.80 17.66
N GLY A 183 -18.37 -50.25 17.74
CA GLY A 183 -19.54 -49.40 17.53
C GLY A 183 -19.67 -48.90 16.07
N GLY A 184 -20.22 -47.69 15.87
CA GLY A 184 -20.08 -46.94 14.60
C GLY A 184 -20.96 -47.35 13.40
N GLY A 185 -21.90 -48.29 13.52
CA GLY A 185 -22.79 -48.65 12.40
C GLY A 185 -23.79 -47.55 11.98
N PRO A 186 -24.28 -47.57 10.72
CA PRO A 186 -24.89 -46.41 10.04
C PRO A 186 -26.31 -46.06 10.51
N CYS A 187 -26.94 -46.91 11.31
CA CYS A 187 -28.20 -46.59 11.99
C CYS A 187 -27.97 -46.06 13.42
N GLY A 188 -26.71 -45.89 13.85
CA GLY A 188 -26.33 -45.12 15.03
C GLY A 188 -26.37 -43.62 14.75
N GLY A 189 -26.29 -42.80 15.81
CA GLY A 189 -26.07 -41.37 15.66
C GLY A 189 -24.72 -41.08 15.00
N ALA A 190 -24.64 -40.02 14.21
CA ALA A 190 -23.42 -39.64 13.51
C ALA A 190 -22.23 -39.47 14.49
N GLN A 191 -21.04 -39.92 14.07
CA GLN A 191 -19.85 -40.03 14.94
C GLN A 191 -18.96 -38.78 14.88
N TYR A 192 -19.04 -37.99 13.81
CA TYR A 192 -18.28 -36.76 13.58
C TYR A 192 -19.21 -35.70 13.00
N PRO A 193 -19.03 -34.39 13.31
CA PRO A 193 -19.69 -33.32 12.59
C PRO A 193 -19.25 -33.33 11.12
N LYS A 194 -20.10 -32.78 10.26
CA LYS A 194 -19.88 -32.70 8.81
C LYS A 194 -19.98 -31.24 8.40
N ILE A 195 -19.00 -30.44 8.85
CA ILE A 195 -18.96 -29.02 8.60
C ILE A 195 -18.59 -28.74 7.15
N SER A 196 -19.37 -27.87 6.52
CA SER A 196 -19.10 -27.22 5.24
C SER A 196 -18.99 -25.72 5.50
N ILE A 197 -18.15 -25.03 4.72
CA ILE A 197 -17.98 -23.58 4.77
C ILE A 197 -18.15 -22.97 3.38
N GLN A 198 -18.76 -21.80 3.30
CA GLN A 198 -18.95 -21.01 2.09
C GLN A 198 -18.71 -19.54 2.41
N VAL A 199 -18.08 -18.81 1.49
CA VAL A 199 -18.06 -17.35 1.49
C VAL A 199 -19.05 -16.89 0.43
N LYS A 200 -19.92 -15.95 0.77
CA LYS A 200 -20.81 -15.25 -0.17
C LYS A 200 -20.67 -13.76 0.03
N THR A 201 -20.76 -13.01 -1.05
CA THR A 201 -20.75 -11.55 -1.01
C THR A 201 -21.90 -11.01 -1.85
N TYR A 202 -22.41 -9.83 -1.51
CA TYR A 202 -23.56 -9.22 -2.15
C TYR A 202 -23.35 -7.69 -2.21
N PRO A 203 -23.40 -7.06 -3.40
CA PRO A 203 -23.37 -5.61 -3.52
C PRO A 203 -24.67 -4.99 -2.97
N PRO A 204 -24.66 -3.69 -2.62
CA PRO A 204 -25.87 -2.97 -2.27
C PRO A 204 -26.84 -2.90 -3.47
N THR A 205 -28.14 -2.91 -3.18
CA THR A 205 -29.19 -3.01 -4.20
C THR A 205 -29.17 -1.82 -5.18
N GLY A 206 -29.04 -2.09 -6.48
CA GLY A 206 -29.19 -1.09 -7.55
C GLY A 206 -27.91 -0.64 -8.25
N GLN A 207 -26.77 -1.30 -8.02
CA GLN A 207 -25.59 -1.10 -8.85
C GLN A 207 -25.70 -1.79 -10.22
N ALA A 208 -24.97 -1.28 -11.20
CA ALA A 208 -24.82 -1.91 -12.51
C ALA A 208 -23.92 -3.15 -12.40
N GLU A 209 -24.34 -4.25 -13.00
CA GLU A 209 -23.62 -5.52 -12.99
C GLU A 209 -22.53 -5.55 -14.09
N ASN A 210 -21.34 -6.08 -13.77
CA ASN A 210 -20.24 -6.43 -14.68
C ASN A 210 -19.43 -5.26 -15.26
N PHE A 211 -18.23 -5.01 -14.70
CA PHE A 211 -17.26 -4.03 -15.22
C PHE A 211 -16.23 -4.61 -16.20
N ALA A 212 -16.43 -5.81 -16.78
CA ALA A 212 -15.50 -6.41 -17.74
C ALA A 212 -15.34 -5.62 -19.07
N THR A 213 -16.14 -4.57 -19.30
CA THR A 213 -15.91 -3.60 -20.40
C THR A 213 -14.98 -2.44 -20.00
N GLU A 214 -14.49 -2.46 -18.76
CA GLU A 214 -13.56 -1.52 -18.13
C GLU A 214 -12.39 -2.28 -17.45
N GLY A 215 -12.24 -3.59 -17.71
CA GLY A 215 -11.11 -4.42 -17.27
C GLY A 215 -11.38 -5.49 -16.21
N SER A 216 -12.53 -5.48 -15.52
CA SER A 216 -12.74 -6.46 -14.45
C SER A 216 -12.92 -7.91 -14.93
N SER A 217 -12.60 -8.86 -14.06
CA SER A 217 -12.52 -10.28 -14.41
C SER A 217 -13.90 -10.92 -14.54
N SER A 218 -14.16 -11.61 -15.64
CA SER A 218 -15.47 -12.24 -15.87
C SER A 218 -15.81 -13.25 -14.77
N ALA A 219 -16.97 -13.06 -14.11
CA ALA A 219 -17.49 -13.84 -12.97
C ALA A 219 -16.80 -13.62 -11.61
N THR A 220 -15.85 -12.69 -11.52
CA THR A 220 -15.46 -12.06 -10.25
C THR A 220 -16.60 -11.13 -9.75
N MET A 221 -16.52 -10.62 -8.52
CA MET A 221 -17.46 -9.61 -8.03
C MET A 221 -16.82 -8.22 -8.09
N ASP A 222 -17.39 -7.34 -8.90
CA ASP A 222 -16.93 -5.97 -9.03
C ASP A 222 -17.42 -5.10 -7.86
N LEU A 223 -16.57 -4.16 -7.42
CA LEU A 223 -16.84 -3.21 -6.33
C LEU A 223 -16.19 -1.86 -6.69
N TRP A 224 -16.76 -0.73 -6.26
CA TRP A 224 -16.05 0.56 -6.32
C TRP A 224 -15.19 0.79 -5.08
N ALA A 225 -14.06 1.50 -5.19
CA ALA A 225 -13.36 2.03 -4.04
C ALA A 225 -14.28 2.94 -3.20
N GLY A 226 -14.20 2.82 -1.87
CA GLY A 226 -15.12 3.45 -0.90
C GLY A 226 -16.46 2.72 -0.70
N GLN A 227 -16.81 1.74 -1.54
CA GLN A 227 -18.09 1.05 -1.46
C GLN A 227 -18.20 0.11 -0.27
N GLU A 228 -19.30 0.19 0.48
CA GLU A 228 -19.71 -0.84 1.42
C GLU A 228 -20.62 -1.89 0.78
N PHE A 229 -20.35 -3.16 1.09
CA PHE A 229 -21.07 -4.34 0.61
C PHE A 229 -21.20 -5.37 1.75
N VAL A 230 -22.00 -6.42 1.53
CA VAL A 230 -22.27 -7.46 2.54
C VAL A 230 -21.42 -8.69 2.26
N THR A 231 -20.69 -9.17 3.26
CA THR A 231 -19.97 -10.44 3.23
C THR A 231 -20.58 -11.42 4.24
N GLU A 232 -20.88 -12.64 3.82
CA GLU A 232 -21.44 -13.71 4.66
C GLU A 232 -20.56 -14.96 4.59
N VAL A 233 -19.89 -15.27 5.70
CA VAL A 233 -19.22 -16.56 5.93
C VAL A 233 -20.25 -17.51 6.53
N ILE A 234 -20.76 -18.42 5.71
CA ILE A 234 -21.80 -19.40 6.07
C ILE A 234 -21.14 -20.74 6.35
N ILE A 235 -21.40 -21.29 7.54
CA ILE A 235 -20.82 -22.55 8.01
C ILE A 235 -21.98 -23.46 8.40
N LYS A 236 -22.09 -24.65 7.79
CA LYS A 236 -23.20 -25.59 8.04
C LYS A 236 -22.70 -26.98 8.39
N ASN A 237 -23.24 -27.52 9.48
CA ASN A 237 -23.17 -28.94 9.80
C ASN A 237 -24.28 -29.69 9.02
N ASP A 238 -23.93 -30.74 8.28
CA ASP A 238 -24.93 -31.56 7.60
C ASP A 238 -25.93 -32.22 8.59
N PRO A 239 -27.21 -32.44 8.25
CA PRO A 239 -28.16 -33.17 9.10
C PRO A 239 -27.75 -34.61 9.46
N SER A 240 -26.80 -35.20 8.73
CA SER A 240 -26.17 -36.49 9.03
C SER A 240 -24.78 -36.38 9.67
N GLY A 241 -24.40 -35.19 10.18
CA GLY A 241 -23.25 -34.94 11.04
C GLY A 241 -23.60 -35.06 12.53
N ALA A 242 -22.59 -35.26 13.37
CA ALA A 242 -22.74 -35.23 14.82
C ALA A 242 -23.02 -33.82 15.32
N ALA A 243 -23.64 -33.69 16.49
CA ALA A 243 -23.56 -32.45 17.26
C ALA A 243 -22.13 -32.29 17.80
N THR A 244 -21.62 -31.06 17.85
CA THR A 244 -20.47 -30.74 18.71
C THR A 244 -20.93 -30.57 20.16
N SER A 245 -20.06 -30.84 21.13
CA SER A 245 -20.41 -30.97 22.55
C SER A 245 -20.35 -29.65 23.33
N THR A 246 -21.02 -29.67 24.51
CA THR A 246 -20.96 -28.73 25.64
C THR A 246 -19.68 -27.89 25.80
N THR A 247 -18.52 -28.52 25.56
CA THR A 247 -17.19 -27.98 25.84
C THR A 247 -16.36 -27.62 24.61
N ASP A 248 -16.89 -27.84 23.41
CA ASP A 248 -16.07 -27.84 22.19
C ASP A 248 -15.96 -26.42 21.61
N SER A 249 -14.73 -25.94 21.43
CA SER A 249 -14.45 -24.72 20.69
C SER A 249 -14.52 -24.98 19.18
N ALA A 250 -15.54 -24.43 18.51
CA ALA A 250 -15.49 -24.22 17.06
C ALA A 250 -15.02 -22.79 16.79
N ILE A 251 -13.96 -22.67 15.99
CA ILE A 251 -13.34 -21.39 15.63
C ILE A 251 -13.24 -21.33 14.10
N ALA A 252 -13.82 -20.30 13.51
CA ALA A 252 -13.54 -19.92 12.14
C ALA A 252 -12.51 -18.79 12.12
N TRP A 253 -11.63 -18.81 11.12
CA TRP A 253 -10.76 -17.71 10.77
C TRP A 253 -11.33 -17.04 9.52
N VAL A 254 -11.33 -15.71 9.47
CA VAL A 254 -11.71 -14.93 8.28
C VAL A 254 -10.60 -13.93 8.00
N TRP A 255 -10.22 -13.80 6.73
CA TRP A 255 -9.19 -12.88 6.25
C TRP A 255 -9.72 -12.17 4.98
N PHE A 256 -9.79 -10.85 5.05
CA PHE A 256 -10.06 -9.90 3.97
C PHE A 256 -8.72 -9.38 3.45
N GLU A 257 -8.46 -9.47 2.14
CA GLU A 257 -7.14 -9.11 1.63
C GLU A 257 -6.86 -7.59 1.70
N SER A 258 -5.70 -7.23 2.24
CA SER A 258 -5.34 -5.85 2.57
C SER A 258 -4.29 -5.30 1.58
N PRO A 259 -4.37 -4.03 1.12
CA PRO A 259 -5.24 -2.94 1.58
C PRO A 259 -6.58 -2.83 0.83
N TYR A 260 -6.99 -3.88 0.12
CA TYR A 260 -8.11 -3.83 -0.84
C TYR A 260 -9.49 -3.93 -0.20
N LEU A 261 -9.63 -4.71 0.89
CA LEU A 261 -10.89 -4.98 1.58
C LEU A 261 -10.76 -4.76 3.10
N GLU A 262 -11.64 -3.92 3.65
CA GLU A 262 -11.71 -3.58 5.07
C GLU A 262 -13.04 -4.09 5.68
N PRO A 263 -13.05 -4.99 6.68
CA PRO A 263 -14.27 -5.27 7.43
C PRO A 263 -14.62 -4.06 8.33
N VAL A 264 -15.83 -3.52 8.19
CA VAL A 264 -16.29 -2.33 8.94
C VAL A 264 -17.03 -2.74 10.22
N SER A 265 -17.88 -3.77 10.13
CA SER A 265 -18.62 -4.32 11.27
C SER A 265 -19.05 -5.76 11.02
N TYR A 266 -19.46 -6.51 12.05
CA TYR A 266 -20.03 -7.84 11.87
C TYR A 266 -20.99 -8.28 12.98
N HIS A 267 -21.86 -9.25 12.65
CA HIS A 267 -22.69 -9.99 13.59
C HIS A 267 -22.71 -11.50 13.27
N ILE A 268 -22.82 -12.34 14.30
CA ILE A 268 -22.93 -13.80 14.21
C ILE A 268 -24.39 -14.24 14.37
N TYR A 269 -24.89 -15.03 13.41
CA TYR A 269 -26.26 -15.54 13.36
C TYR A 269 -26.29 -17.08 13.32
N THR A 270 -27.42 -17.67 13.70
CA THR A 270 -27.77 -19.09 13.55
C THR A 270 -29.13 -19.27 12.86
N ASP A 271 -29.31 -20.39 12.15
CA ASP A 271 -30.61 -20.85 11.62
C ASP A 271 -31.33 -21.87 12.54
N TYR A 272 -30.74 -22.23 13.69
CA TYR A 272 -31.39 -23.02 14.72
C TYR A 272 -32.64 -22.30 15.26
N PRO A 273 -33.78 -22.97 15.50
CA PRO A 273 -34.02 -24.42 15.38
C PRO A 273 -34.68 -24.84 14.05
N LYS A 274 -34.57 -24.03 12.97
CA LYS A 274 -35.22 -24.31 11.69
C LYS A 274 -34.36 -25.05 10.67
N PHE A 275 -33.03 -24.87 10.71
CA PHE A 275 -32.07 -25.58 9.84
C PHE A 275 -32.23 -25.28 8.33
N ASP A 276 -32.83 -24.12 8.00
CA ASP A 276 -33.30 -23.74 6.67
C ASP A 276 -32.35 -22.82 5.86
N LEU A 277 -31.24 -22.35 6.46
CA LEU A 277 -30.33 -21.31 5.93
C LEU A 277 -31.01 -19.99 5.49
N ALA A 278 -32.26 -19.76 5.85
CA ALA A 278 -33.08 -18.65 5.38
C ALA A 278 -33.62 -17.79 6.53
N THR A 279 -34.04 -18.42 7.63
CA THR A 279 -34.44 -17.75 8.86
C THR A 279 -33.23 -17.60 9.77
N TRP A 280 -32.68 -16.39 9.85
CA TRP A 280 -31.53 -16.10 10.70
C TRP A 280 -31.96 -15.36 11.98
N GLN A 281 -31.47 -15.82 13.13
CA GLN A 281 -31.54 -15.08 14.40
C GLN A 281 -30.13 -14.90 14.99
N LEU A 282 -29.95 -13.93 15.88
CA LEU A 282 -28.64 -13.64 16.48
C LEU A 282 -28.17 -14.84 17.32
N SER A 283 -26.92 -15.25 17.14
CA SER A 283 -26.29 -16.31 17.95
C SER A 283 -25.79 -15.74 19.28
N ILE A 284 -25.78 -16.55 20.35
CA ILE A 284 -25.15 -16.14 21.61
C ILE A 284 -23.63 -15.94 21.47
N ALA A 285 -23.00 -16.55 20.46
CA ALA A 285 -21.60 -16.31 20.10
C ALA A 285 -21.33 -14.86 19.68
N ASP A 286 -22.35 -14.12 19.24
CA ASP A 286 -22.17 -12.71 18.93
C ASP A 286 -21.75 -11.89 20.16
N GLY A 287 -22.19 -12.30 21.36
CA GLY A 287 -21.82 -11.66 22.63
C GLY A 287 -20.54 -12.18 23.29
N TYR A 288 -19.76 -13.06 22.64
CA TYR A 288 -18.56 -13.64 23.26
C TYR A 288 -17.40 -12.62 23.31
N ALA A 289 -16.87 -12.37 24.50
CA ALA A 289 -15.78 -11.41 24.73
C ALA A 289 -14.43 -11.79 24.09
N GLN A 290 -14.27 -13.05 23.65
CA GLN A 290 -13.11 -13.51 22.88
C GLN A 290 -13.18 -13.16 21.39
N ASN A 291 -14.33 -12.68 20.90
CA ASN A 291 -14.49 -12.27 19.51
C ASN A 291 -14.02 -10.81 19.30
N PRO A 292 -13.52 -10.45 18.09
CA PRO A 292 -13.00 -9.11 17.83
C PRO A 292 -14.07 -8.00 17.92
N SER A 293 -13.62 -6.74 17.99
CA SER A 293 -14.51 -5.57 18.07
C SER A 293 -15.57 -5.56 16.95
N LYS A 294 -16.83 -5.34 17.32
CA LYS A 294 -17.99 -5.34 16.40
C LYS A 294 -17.99 -4.18 15.40
N THR A 295 -17.28 -3.10 15.72
CA THR A 295 -17.24 -1.83 14.95
C THR A 295 -15.83 -1.47 14.50
N SER A 296 -14.85 -2.34 14.73
CA SER A 296 -13.52 -2.29 14.12
C SER A 296 -12.93 -3.71 14.11
N PRO A 297 -13.45 -4.60 13.26
CA PRO A 297 -12.94 -5.96 13.12
C PRO A 297 -11.56 -5.93 12.44
N PRO A 298 -10.62 -6.82 12.80
CA PRO A 298 -9.35 -6.92 12.09
C PRO A 298 -9.56 -7.54 10.70
N ALA A 299 -8.81 -7.06 9.71
CA ALA A 299 -8.80 -7.63 8.36
C ALA A 299 -8.48 -9.14 8.35
N ASN A 300 -7.66 -9.62 9.29
CA ASN A 300 -7.37 -11.04 9.48
C ASN A 300 -7.64 -11.41 10.96
N GLY A 301 -8.65 -12.26 11.21
CA GLY A 301 -9.19 -12.46 12.56
C GLY A 301 -9.85 -13.82 12.81
N LYS A 302 -9.83 -14.24 14.09
CA LYS A 302 -10.48 -15.44 14.60
C LYS A 302 -11.86 -15.10 15.16
N TYR A 303 -12.81 -15.98 14.92
CA TYR A 303 -14.20 -15.84 15.33
C TYR A 303 -14.68 -17.17 15.95
N TYR A 304 -14.92 -17.14 17.26
CA TYR A 304 -15.56 -18.18 18.03
C TYR A 304 -17.05 -18.23 17.65
N ILE A 305 -17.49 -19.38 17.17
CA ILE A 305 -18.81 -19.58 16.56
C ILE A 305 -19.60 -20.71 17.25
N GLU A 306 -19.40 -20.87 18.56
CA GLU A 306 -20.12 -21.81 19.45
C GLU A 306 -20.25 -23.25 18.89
N GLN A 307 -21.29 -23.99 19.28
CA GLN A 307 -21.51 -25.39 18.90
C GLN A 307 -22.56 -25.54 17.80
N PHE A 308 -22.40 -26.56 16.95
CA PHE A 308 -23.35 -26.93 15.91
C PHE A 308 -24.22 -28.11 16.33
N ALA A 309 -25.54 -27.95 16.27
CA ALA A 309 -26.48 -29.05 16.18
C ALA A 309 -26.43 -29.72 14.78
N PRO A 310 -26.93 -30.96 14.61
CA PRO A 310 -27.04 -31.60 13.30
C PRO A 310 -27.97 -30.81 12.39
N GLY A 311 -27.49 -30.41 11.20
CA GLY A 311 -28.24 -29.58 10.25
C GLY A 311 -28.10 -28.07 10.44
N GLU A 312 -27.47 -27.60 11.53
CA GLU A 312 -27.35 -26.18 11.84
C GLU A 312 -26.42 -25.42 10.89
N GLY A 313 -26.93 -24.30 10.38
CA GLY A 313 -26.15 -23.25 9.76
C GLY A 313 -25.88 -22.11 10.75
N LYS A 314 -24.62 -21.66 10.79
CA LYS A 314 -24.19 -20.40 11.39
C LYS A 314 -23.66 -19.47 10.32
N LYS A 315 -23.68 -18.18 10.60
CA LYS A 315 -23.31 -17.15 9.63
C LYS A 315 -22.66 -15.96 10.31
N ILE A 316 -21.38 -15.72 10.00
CA ILE A 316 -20.73 -14.45 10.32
C ILE A 316 -21.04 -13.51 9.16
N ARG A 317 -21.83 -12.47 9.41
CA ARG A 317 -22.19 -11.46 8.42
C ARG A 317 -21.46 -10.17 8.73
N PHE A 318 -20.60 -9.76 7.82
CA PHE A 318 -19.86 -8.51 7.86
C PHE A 318 -20.54 -7.45 6.97
N VAL A 319 -20.38 -6.18 7.35
CA VAL A 319 -20.28 -5.09 6.39
C VAL A 319 -18.79 -4.95 6.04
N THR A 320 -18.48 -4.94 4.76
CA THR A 320 -17.11 -4.84 4.24
C THR A 320 -17.05 -3.63 3.32
N ARG A 321 -15.97 -2.85 3.40
CA ARG A 321 -15.66 -1.74 2.50
C ARG A 321 -14.57 -2.17 1.53
N ALA A 322 -14.71 -1.81 0.25
CA ALA A 322 -13.61 -1.87 -0.70
C ALA A 322 -12.79 -0.59 -0.61
N THR A 323 -11.46 -0.70 -0.45
CA THR A 323 -10.59 0.41 -0.03
C THR A 323 -9.37 0.63 -0.92
N GLY A 324 -8.96 -0.36 -1.73
CA GLY A 324 -7.79 -0.25 -2.60
C GLY A 324 -8.04 -0.87 -3.98
N TYR A 325 -7.53 -0.22 -5.03
CA TYR A 325 -7.64 -0.64 -6.44
C TYR A 325 -7.00 -2.02 -6.70
N SER A 326 -7.63 -2.87 -7.52
CA SER A 326 -7.15 -4.24 -7.74
C SER A 326 -7.40 -4.87 -9.13
N ILE A 327 -7.70 -4.10 -10.18
CA ILE A 327 -7.89 -4.66 -11.53
C ILE A 327 -6.57 -5.28 -12.01
N GLY A 328 -6.66 -6.33 -12.84
CA GLY A 328 -5.51 -6.99 -13.48
C GLY A 328 -4.60 -7.82 -12.56
N LYS A 329 -4.65 -7.60 -11.24
CA LYS A 329 -3.75 -8.23 -10.26
C LYS A 329 -3.88 -9.76 -10.28
N VAL A 330 -2.74 -10.44 -10.42
CA VAL A 330 -2.63 -11.92 -10.46
C VAL A 330 -3.05 -12.59 -9.14
N ASP A 331 -3.11 -11.83 -8.04
CA ASP A 331 -3.65 -12.23 -6.74
C ASP A 331 -4.83 -11.28 -6.43
N HIS A 332 -6.01 -11.58 -6.99
CA HIS A 332 -7.22 -10.80 -6.78
C HIS A 332 -7.56 -10.73 -5.29
N PRO A 333 -8.00 -9.56 -4.77
CA PRO A 333 -8.39 -9.48 -3.37
C PRO A 333 -9.58 -10.38 -3.12
N ASP A 334 -9.47 -11.17 -2.06
CA ASP A 334 -10.49 -12.14 -1.70
C ASP A 334 -10.89 -12.02 -0.24
N VAL A 335 -12.04 -12.62 0.05
CA VAL A 335 -12.41 -12.98 1.42
C VAL A 335 -12.16 -14.46 1.58
N ARG A 336 -11.09 -14.81 2.31
CA ARG A 336 -10.72 -16.16 2.72
C ARG A 336 -11.39 -16.49 4.04
N ALA A 337 -11.97 -17.69 4.16
CA ALA A 337 -12.47 -18.19 5.43
C ALA A 337 -12.20 -19.68 5.60
N TRP A 338 -11.79 -20.10 6.79
CA TRP A 338 -11.56 -21.52 7.10
C TRP A 338 -11.93 -21.85 8.53
N ILE A 339 -12.19 -23.13 8.79
CA ILE A 339 -12.35 -23.63 10.15
C ILE A 339 -10.94 -23.81 10.72
N GLN A 340 -10.55 -22.97 11.69
CA GLN A 340 -9.27 -23.14 12.38
C GLN A 340 -9.31 -24.45 13.18
N HIS A 341 -10.39 -24.67 13.91
CA HIS A 341 -10.49 -25.77 14.86
C HIS A 341 -11.95 -26.15 15.14
N VAL A 342 -12.20 -27.44 15.39
CA VAL A 342 -13.38 -27.94 16.11
C VAL A 342 -12.89 -29.02 17.07
N ALA A 343 -12.92 -28.72 18.37
CA ALA A 343 -12.33 -29.57 19.40
C ALA A 343 -12.81 -31.02 19.33
N GLY A 344 -11.86 -31.96 19.41
CA GLY A 344 -12.12 -33.40 19.35
C GLY A 344 -12.47 -33.98 17.97
N TYR A 345 -12.66 -33.15 16.94
CA TYR A 345 -13.20 -33.61 15.64
C TYR A 345 -12.34 -33.28 14.41
N TYR A 346 -11.70 -32.11 14.36
CA TYR A 346 -10.79 -31.68 13.28
C TYR A 346 -9.43 -31.26 13.86
N GLY A 347 -8.46 -30.93 13.00
CA GLY A 347 -7.12 -30.53 13.45
C GLY A 347 -7.05 -29.06 13.87
N GLU A 348 -5.87 -28.47 13.72
CA GLU A 348 -5.67 -27.03 13.81
C GLU A 348 -5.11 -26.52 12.47
N GLN A 349 -5.97 -25.91 11.66
CA GLN A 349 -5.54 -25.17 10.47
C GLN A 349 -5.23 -23.73 10.88
N THR A 350 -3.97 -23.43 11.14
CA THR A 350 -3.50 -22.13 11.67
C THR A 350 -3.30 -21.05 10.61
N SER A 351 -3.29 -21.40 9.34
CA SER A 351 -3.09 -20.50 8.21
C SER A 351 -3.90 -20.94 7.00
N TRP A 352 -4.23 -20.00 6.11
CA TRP A 352 -4.75 -20.30 4.78
C TRP A 352 -3.80 -21.20 3.98
N GLY A 353 -2.48 -21.01 4.15
CA GLY A 353 -1.42 -21.75 3.44
C GLY A 353 -1.12 -23.14 3.98
N ASP A 354 -1.76 -23.57 5.07
CA ASP A 354 -1.58 -24.90 5.65
C ASP A 354 -2.11 -26.01 4.71
N ALA A 355 -1.77 -27.26 5.03
CA ALA A 355 -2.30 -28.42 4.32
C ALA A 355 -3.83 -28.44 4.41
N VAL A 356 -4.50 -28.55 3.27
CA VAL A 356 -5.96 -28.39 3.15
C VAL A 356 -6.69 -29.44 3.99
N GLU A 357 -7.30 -29.03 5.11
CA GLU A 357 -8.13 -29.94 5.90
C GLU A 357 -9.42 -30.29 5.16
N THR A 358 -9.69 -31.59 5.06
CA THR A 358 -10.95 -32.15 4.61
C THR A 358 -11.61 -32.88 5.76
N ASN A 359 -12.89 -32.60 6.02
CA ASN A 359 -13.64 -33.28 7.06
C ASN A 359 -13.83 -34.79 6.75
N HIS A 360 -14.37 -35.54 7.71
CA HIS A 360 -14.69 -36.97 7.58
C HIS A 360 -15.76 -37.33 6.51
N ALA A 361 -16.31 -36.34 5.79
CA ALA A 361 -17.18 -36.50 4.63
C ALA A 361 -16.53 -36.01 3.31
N GLY A 362 -15.24 -35.66 3.31
CA GLY A 362 -14.49 -35.18 2.15
C GLY A 362 -14.74 -33.71 1.79
N THR A 363 -15.45 -32.95 2.63
CA THR A 363 -15.64 -31.50 2.41
C THR A 363 -14.41 -30.73 2.86
N THR A 364 -13.87 -29.89 1.98
CA THR A 364 -12.83 -28.91 2.30
C THR A 364 -13.31 -27.94 3.39
N LEU A 365 -12.51 -27.76 4.44
CA LEU A 365 -12.83 -26.89 5.58
C LEU A 365 -12.43 -25.43 5.39
N ARG A 366 -12.21 -25.01 4.13
CA ARG A 366 -11.90 -23.64 3.72
C ARG A 366 -12.64 -23.24 2.46
N ALA A 367 -12.99 -21.96 2.34
CA ALA A 367 -13.63 -21.34 1.18
C ALA A 367 -13.08 -19.93 0.97
N PHE A 368 -13.18 -19.41 -0.24
CA PHE A 368 -12.82 -18.04 -0.59
C PHE A 368 -13.83 -17.48 -1.59
N LYS A 369 -13.82 -16.16 -1.79
CA LYS A 369 -14.49 -15.48 -2.89
C LYS A 369 -13.63 -14.30 -3.33
N GLU A 370 -13.23 -14.27 -4.59
CA GLU A 370 -12.50 -13.17 -5.24
C GLU A 370 -13.41 -11.99 -5.58
N HIS A 371 -12.82 -10.80 -5.56
CA HIS A 371 -13.38 -9.48 -5.87
C HIS A 371 -12.43 -8.72 -6.80
N ASP A 372 -12.95 -7.79 -7.58
CA ASP A 372 -12.16 -6.78 -8.29
C ASP A 372 -12.63 -5.40 -7.83
N VAL A 373 -11.72 -4.61 -7.26
CA VAL A 373 -12.00 -3.28 -6.74
C VAL A 373 -11.57 -2.23 -7.78
N PHE A 374 -12.57 -1.59 -8.36
CA PHE A 374 -12.44 -0.53 -9.33
C PHE A 374 -12.33 0.83 -8.62
N ALA A 375 -11.31 1.64 -8.95
CA ALA A 375 -11.32 3.06 -8.63
C ALA A 375 -11.29 3.86 -9.95
N ARG A 376 -12.21 4.82 -10.12
CA ARG A 376 -12.33 5.60 -11.38
C ARG A 376 -11.43 6.84 -11.40
N ASP A 377 -10.47 6.87 -10.50
CA ASP A 377 -9.38 7.83 -10.36
C ASP A 377 -8.01 7.13 -10.37
N ARG A 378 -7.93 5.84 -10.79
CA ARG A 378 -6.69 5.07 -10.89
C ARG A 378 -6.75 3.99 -11.97
N TRP A 379 -5.61 3.76 -12.61
CA TRP A 379 -5.36 2.78 -13.67
C TRP A 379 -3.92 2.28 -13.51
N ASP A 380 -3.73 0.97 -13.30
CA ASP A 380 -2.42 0.36 -13.04
C ASP A 380 -1.90 -0.49 -14.23
N PHE A 381 -2.72 -0.74 -15.26
CA PHE A 381 -2.35 -1.45 -16.49
C PHE A 381 -1.65 -2.81 -16.33
N ASP A 382 -1.78 -3.42 -15.15
CA ASP A 382 -1.27 -4.74 -14.80
C ASP A 382 -2.07 -5.85 -15.49
N GLY A 383 -1.43 -6.98 -15.78
CA GLY A 383 -2.14 -8.26 -15.80
C GLY A 383 -2.04 -9.11 -17.07
N PRO A 384 -2.71 -10.27 -17.09
CA PRO A 384 -2.45 -11.34 -18.05
C PRO A 384 -3.10 -11.15 -19.42
N ASP A 385 -4.05 -10.24 -19.59
CA ASP A 385 -4.74 -9.99 -20.87
C ASP A 385 -4.27 -8.68 -21.52
N ALA A 386 -3.60 -8.80 -22.66
CA ALA A 386 -3.13 -7.66 -23.45
C ALA A 386 -4.26 -6.80 -24.03
N ALA A 387 -5.50 -7.30 -24.05
CA ALA A 387 -6.68 -6.56 -24.48
C ALA A 387 -7.34 -5.75 -23.35
N ASP A 388 -6.95 -5.96 -22.09
CA ASP A 388 -7.37 -5.06 -21.03
C ASP A 388 -6.60 -3.73 -21.17
N THR A 389 -7.35 -2.64 -21.11
CA THR A 389 -6.86 -1.26 -21.12
C THR A 389 -7.55 -0.43 -20.04
N GLU A 390 -8.22 -1.08 -19.08
CA GLU A 390 -8.89 -0.49 -17.92
C GLU A 390 -9.89 0.64 -18.28
N GLY A 391 -10.50 0.52 -19.47
CA GLY A 391 -11.46 1.47 -20.04
C GLY A 391 -10.86 2.59 -20.90
N TRP A 392 -9.54 2.62 -21.13
CA TRP A 392 -8.89 3.55 -22.05
C TRP A 392 -9.02 3.08 -23.51
N GLY A 393 -9.52 3.95 -24.38
CA GLY A 393 -9.67 3.69 -25.81
C GLY A 393 -8.76 4.54 -26.68
N ALA A 394 -8.26 3.98 -27.78
CA ALA A 394 -7.62 4.74 -28.85
C ALA A 394 -8.67 5.61 -29.56
N ALA A 395 -8.45 6.93 -29.61
CA ALA A 395 -9.42 7.88 -30.11
C ALA A 395 -8.99 8.52 -31.45
N HIS A 396 -7.71 8.88 -31.58
CA HIS A 396 -7.13 9.36 -32.84
C HIS A 396 -5.65 8.99 -32.94
N ALA A 397 -5.15 8.83 -34.18
CA ALA A 397 -3.75 8.56 -34.57
C ALA A 397 -2.94 7.57 -33.67
N VAL A 398 -3.59 6.50 -33.21
CA VAL A 398 -2.97 5.40 -32.44
C VAL A 398 -3.24 4.07 -33.14
N SER A 399 -2.20 3.44 -33.68
CA SER A 399 -2.28 2.18 -34.45
C SER A 399 -2.38 0.92 -33.57
N GLN A 400 -1.93 1.00 -32.33
CA GLN A 400 -2.02 -0.08 -31.34
C GLN A 400 -2.17 0.52 -29.94
N LEU A 401 -3.21 0.11 -29.22
CA LEU A 401 -3.36 0.29 -27.78
C LEU A 401 -3.56 -1.09 -27.17
N ALA A 402 -2.66 -1.50 -26.27
CA ALA A 402 -2.68 -2.82 -25.62
C ALA A 402 -1.77 -2.84 -24.39
N VAL A 403 -2.13 -3.59 -23.35
CA VAL A 403 -1.20 -3.95 -22.27
C VAL A 403 -0.14 -4.93 -22.79
N VAL A 404 1.04 -4.93 -22.17
CA VAL A 404 2.17 -5.81 -22.47
C VAL A 404 2.42 -6.75 -21.26
N PRO A 405 1.81 -7.95 -21.21
CA PRO A 405 1.86 -8.88 -20.05
C PRO A 405 3.23 -9.54 -19.74
N ALA A 406 4.31 -8.96 -20.23
CA ALA A 406 5.70 -9.31 -19.90
C ALA A 406 6.39 -8.21 -19.09
N ASP A 407 5.89 -6.98 -19.18
CA ASP A 407 6.43 -5.76 -18.59
C ASP A 407 5.38 -5.01 -17.73
N ASP A 408 4.13 -5.51 -17.69
CA ASP A 408 2.94 -4.97 -16.99
C ASP A 408 2.71 -3.46 -17.26
N GLN A 409 2.65 -3.10 -18.55
CA GLN A 409 2.56 -1.72 -19.04
C GLN A 409 1.60 -1.58 -20.22
N LEU A 410 0.83 -0.49 -20.25
CA LEU A 410 0.08 -0.05 -21.43
C LEU A 410 1.04 0.47 -22.51
N LYS A 411 0.99 -0.11 -23.70
CA LYS A 411 1.66 0.41 -24.89
C LYS A 411 0.68 1.25 -25.74
N ILE A 412 1.09 2.48 -26.03
CA ILE A 412 0.42 3.39 -26.98
C ILE A 412 1.34 3.55 -28.20
N GLN A 413 0.99 2.98 -29.36
CA GLN A 413 1.74 3.14 -30.61
C GLN A 413 1.15 4.28 -31.44
N LEU A 414 1.92 5.36 -31.59
CA LEU A 414 1.53 6.54 -32.37
C LEU A 414 1.61 6.21 -33.87
N ASP A 415 0.73 6.78 -34.71
CA ASP A 415 0.78 6.61 -36.17
C ASP A 415 0.50 7.86 -37.02
N GLY A 416 0.43 9.05 -36.41
CA GLY A 416 0.10 10.29 -37.11
C GLY A 416 0.27 11.57 -36.26
N ALA A 417 -0.55 12.58 -36.57
CA ALA A 417 -0.67 13.84 -35.82
C ALA A 417 -1.94 13.85 -34.97
N ASP A 418 -1.91 14.58 -33.84
CA ASP A 418 -2.89 14.44 -32.75
C ASP A 418 -3.13 12.96 -32.32
N PRO A 419 -2.08 12.19 -31.97
CA PRO A 419 -2.25 10.86 -31.39
C PRO A 419 -2.74 10.95 -29.94
N HIS A 420 -3.97 10.48 -29.66
CA HIS A 420 -4.52 10.52 -28.31
C HIS A 420 -5.39 9.31 -27.93
N ILE A 421 -5.39 9.03 -26.63
CA ILE A 421 -6.23 8.02 -25.97
C ILE A 421 -7.18 8.70 -24.99
N ALA A 422 -8.34 8.09 -24.69
CA ALA A 422 -9.30 8.65 -23.74
C ALA A 422 -10.02 7.60 -22.91
N ASN A 423 -10.30 7.94 -21.64
CA ASN A 423 -11.18 7.21 -20.75
C ASN A 423 -12.36 8.09 -20.35
N THR A 424 -13.54 7.84 -20.94
CA THR A 424 -14.78 8.60 -20.70
C THR A 424 -15.60 8.08 -19.50
N ARG A 425 -14.99 7.26 -18.65
CA ARG A 425 -15.61 6.69 -17.45
C ARG A 425 -14.90 7.08 -16.14
N ALA A 426 -13.83 7.88 -16.20
CA ALA A 426 -13.17 8.48 -15.04
C ALA A 426 -14.16 9.22 -14.11
N ARG A 427 -13.92 9.23 -12.80
CA ARG A 427 -14.74 9.90 -11.78
C ARG A 427 -13.81 10.42 -10.67
N VAL A 428 -13.04 11.45 -11.00
CA VAL A 428 -12.16 12.14 -10.04
C VAL A 428 -12.97 13.22 -9.32
N ASP A 429 -12.86 13.29 -8.00
CA ASP A 429 -13.36 14.42 -7.21
C ASP A 429 -12.33 15.57 -7.27
N ALA A 430 -12.65 16.61 -8.04
CA ALA A 430 -11.75 17.75 -8.27
C ALA A 430 -11.60 18.70 -7.05
N SER A 431 -12.31 18.42 -5.95
CA SER A 431 -12.11 19.09 -4.67
C SER A 431 -11.12 18.33 -3.76
N ALA A 432 -11.07 17.00 -3.87
CA ALA A 432 -10.19 16.14 -3.07
C ALA A 432 -8.91 15.70 -3.81
N LYS A 433 -8.83 15.94 -5.12
CA LYS A 433 -7.71 15.60 -5.99
C LYS A 433 -7.42 16.76 -6.94
N LYS A 434 -6.21 17.33 -6.89
CA LYS A 434 -5.79 18.44 -7.77
C LYS A 434 -4.87 18.01 -8.90
N ALA A 435 -3.99 17.04 -8.68
CA ALA A 435 -3.06 16.57 -9.70
C ALA A 435 -3.34 15.14 -10.19
N LEU A 436 -2.81 14.82 -11.37
CA LEU A 436 -2.68 13.45 -11.88
C LEU A 436 -1.20 13.04 -11.78
N GLU A 437 -0.94 11.90 -11.13
CA GLU A 437 0.33 11.20 -11.20
C GLU A 437 0.29 10.20 -12.35
N ILE A 438 1.26 10.28 -13.26
CA ILE A 438 1.40 9.37 -14.40
C ILE A 438 2.81 8.78 -14.40
N THR A 439 2.92 7.46 -14.27
CA THR A 439 4.20 6.75 -14.41
C THR A 439 4.36 6.33 -15.87
N LEU A 440 5.27 6.96 -16.62
CA LEU A 440 5.39 6.75 -18.08
C LEU A 440 6.83 6.90 -18.61
N LYS A 441 7.02 6.52 -19.88
CA LYS A 441 8.17 6.92 -20.72
C LYS A 441 7.84 6.84 -22.22
N SER A 442 8.61 7.56 -23.03
CA SER A 442 8.68 7.37 -24.48
C SER A 442 9.77 6.37 -24.89
N ASP A 443 9.52 5.56 -25.93
CA ASP A 443 10.57 4.79 -26.61
C ASP A 443 11.51 5.69 -27.46
N GLY A 444 11.10 6.93 -27.77
CA GLY A 444 11.85 7.92 -28.55
C GLY A 444 12.47 9.02 -27.70
N ALA A 445 12.55 10.23 -28.27
CA ALA A 445 13.05 11.43 -27.57
C ALA A 445 12.01 12.00 -26.57
N PRO A 446 12.44 12.82 -25.59
CA PRO A 446 11.52 13.57 -24.73
C PRO A 446 10.58 14.45 -25.55
N ARG A 447 9.38 14.71 -25.04
CA ARG A 447 8.39 15.52 -25.75
C ARG A 447 7.35 16.14 -24.84
N LEU A 448 6.89 17.32 -25.24
CA LEU A 448 5.67 17.90 -24.73
C LEU A 448 4.48 16.94 -24.98
N SER A 449 3.75 16.66 -23.91
CA SER A 449 2.49 15.90 -23.89
C SER A 449 1.42 16.74 -23.19
N GLN A 450 0.15 16.39 -23.38
CA GLN A 450 -0.96 17.15 -22.81
C GLN A 450 -2.00 16.19 -22.22
N VAL A 451 -2.63 16.58 -21.11
CA VAL A 451 -3.75 15.86 -20.50
C VAL A 451 -4.96 16.77 -20.50
N PHE A 452 -6.03 16.35 -21.19
CA PHE A 452 -7.31 17.03 -21.23
C PHE A 452 -8.32 16.38 -20.30
N PHE A 453 -9.29 17.14 -19.81
CA PHE A 453 -10.36 16.65 -18.95
C PHE A 453 -11.75 17.19 -19.33
N ILE A 454 -12.78 16.43 -18.95
CA ILE A 454 -14.18 16.85 -19.01
C ILE A 454 -14.86 16.64 -17.66
N THR A 455 -15.85 17.47 -17.32
CA THR A 455 -16.53 17.42 -16.01
C THR A 455 -17.99 16.99 -16.14
N SER A 456 -18.65 16.77 -15.01
CA SER A 456 -20.10 16.56 -14.94
C SER A 456 -20.91 17.79 -15.33
N ALA A 457 -20.28 18.98 -15.40
CA ALA A 457 -20.91 20.23 -15.81
C ALA A 457 -20.67 20.56 -17.29
N ASP A 458 -19.49 20.25 -17.83
CA ASP A 458 -19.14 20.47 -19.24
C ASP A 458 -18.32 19.30 -19.84
N GLY A 459 -18.97 18.62 -20.79
CA GLY A 459 -18.48 17.44 -21.50
C GLY A 459 -17.72 17.70 -22.81
N ALA A 460 -17.44 18.94 -23.20
CA ALA A 460 -16.65 19.26 -24.39
C ALA A 460 -15.13 19.26 -24.09
N TRP A 461 -14.28 18.78 -25.00
CA TRP A 461 -12.82 18.95 -24.87
C TRP A 461 -12.40 20.35 -25.34
N SER A 462 -11.45 20.98 -24.64
CA SER A 462 -10.91 22.31 -24.97
C SER A 462 -9.57 22.58 -24.27
N GLU A 463 -8.71 23.42 -24.85
CA GLU A 463 -7.39 23.79 -24.27
C GLU A 463 -7.48 24.30 -22.83
N ALA A 464 -8.48 25.14 -22.53
CA ALA A 464 -8.73 25.66 -21.18
C ALA A 464 -9.08 24.56 -20.14
N LYS A 465 -9.30 23.32 -20.57
CA LYS A 465 -9.47 22.13 -19.72
C LYS A 465 -8.37 21.11 -20.01
N SER A 466 -7.14 21.60 -19.99
CA SER A 466 -5.93 20.79 -20.08
C SER A 466 -4.84 21.32 -19.15
N ALA A 467 -3.79 20.52 -19.01
CA ALA A 467 -2.46 20.90 -18.52
C ALA A 467 -1.42 20.07 -19.30
N GLN A 468 -0.18 20.52 -19.34
CA GLN A 468 0.90 19.89 -20.10
C GLN A 468 1.86 19.11 -19.18
N LEU A 469 2.72 18.28 -19.77
CA LEU A 469 3.83 17.61 -19.09
C LEU A 469 4.92 17.18 -20.07
N ILE A 470 6.16 17.05 -19.61
CA ILE A 470 7.25 16.50 -20.42
C ILE A 470 7.27 14.98 -20.27
N ALA A 471 6.92 14.24 -21.33
CA ALA A 471 7.12 12.79 -21.37
C ALA A 471 8.61 12.47 -21.63
N PRO A 472 9.32 11.78 -20.71
CA PRO A 472 10.76 11.54 -20.82
C PRO A 472 11.09 10.53 -21.93
N GLY A 473 12.21 10.77 -22.60
CA GLY A 473 12.67 9.98 -23.75
C GLY A 473 13.71 8.93 -23.39
N GLY A 474 13.36 7.65 -23.61
CA GLY A 474 14.26 6.52 -23.42
C GLY A 474 14.53 6.15 -21.96
N GLY A 475 15.21 5.02 -21.76
CA GLY A 475 15.63 4.58 -20.43
C GLY A 475 14.50 3.99 -19.57
N ALA A 476 14.42 4.45 -18.32
CA ALA A 476 13.51 3.96 -17.28
C ALA A 476 12.14 4.67 -17.32
N MET A 477 11.15 4.11 -16.64
CA MET A 477 9.93 4.84 -16.29
C MET A 477 10.26 5.96 -15.31
N GLN A 478 9.58 7.10 -15.42
CA GLN A 478 9.57 8.14 -14.41
C GLN A 478 8.15 8.32 -13.87
N VAL A 479 8.03 8.74 -12.61
CA VAL A 479 6.76 9.18 -12.03
C VAL A 479 6.67 10.68 -12.29
N LEU A 480 5.69 11.07 -13.10
CA LEU A 480 5.39 12.46 -13.45
C LEU A 480 4.12 12.89 -12.73
N HIS A 481 3.99 14.18 -12.50
CA HIS A 481 2.82 14.85 -11.98
C HIS A 481 2.34 15.92 -12.97
N VAL A 482 1.03 16.17 -12.94
CA VAL A 482 0.33 17.18 -13.74
C VAL A 482 -0.66 17.84 -12.81
N ASP A 483 -0.40 19.08 -12.36
CA ASP A 483 -1.35 19.76 -11.48
C ASP A 483 -2.47 20.44 -12.28
N PHE A 484 -3.63 20.56 -11.63
CA PHE A 484 -4.81 21.28 -12.11
C PHE A 484 -5.40 22.13 -10.97
N ALA A 485 -4.65 22.37 -9.88
CA ALA A 485 -5.05 23.19 -8.74
C ALA A 485 -5.63 24.54 -9.17
N ASP A 486 -4.89 25.25 -10.02
CA ASP A 486 -5.17 26.62 -10.47
C ASP A 486 -5.96 26.68 -11.79
N ASN A 487 -6.20 25.53 -12.45
CA ASN A 487 -7.12 25.47 -13.59
C ASN A 487 -8.57 25.69 -13.08
N PRO A 488 -9.23 26.83 -13.41
CA PRO A 488 -10.52 27.19 -12.82
C PRO A 488 -11.68 26.30 -13.30
N ALA A 489 -11.46 25.46 -14.32
CA ALA A 489 -12.43 24.49 -14.80
C ALA A 489 -12.29 23.10 -14.16
N TRP A 490 -11.20 22.83 -13.41
CA TRP A 490 -11.02 21.60 -12.63
C TRP A 490 -11.90 21.60 -11.37
N ALA A 491 -13.21 21.43 -11.59
CA ALA A 491 -14.25 21.60 -10.58
C ALA A 491 -15.34 20.51 -10.66
N GLY A 492 -15.88 20.15 -9.49
CA GLY A 492 -16.92 19.12 -9.35
C GLY A 492 -16.36 17.71 -9.56
N THR A 493 -17.02 16.90 -10.40
CA THR A 493 -16.53 15.58 -10.78
C THR A 493 -15.97 15.61 -12.19
N VAL A 494 -14.69 15.26 -12.36
CA VAL A 494 -14.11 14.96 -13.68
C VAL A 494 -14.71 13.63 -14.16
N THR A 495 -15.38 13.64 -15.31
CA THR A 495 -16.13 12.51 -15.87
C THR A 495 -15.38 11.78 -16.98
N GLY A 496 -14.27 12.33 -17.47
CA GLY A 496 -13.41 11.72 -18.47
C GLY A 496 -12.06 12.41 -18.56
N LEU A 497 -11.05 11.64 -18.94
CA LEU A 497 -9.67 12.08 -19.21
C LEU A 497 -9.29 11.71 -20.65
N ARG A 498 -8.46 12.56 -21.29
CA ARG A 498 -7.81 12.33 -22.58
C ARG A 498 -6.32 12.60 -22.40
N PHE A 499 -5.47 11.72 -22.92
CA PHE A 499 -4.01 11.86 -22.87
C PHE A 499 -3.44 11.89 -24.29
N ASP A 500 -2.66 12.93 -24.54
CA ASP A 500 -2.10 13.33 -25.82
C ASP A 500 -0.58 13.22 -25.73
N PRO A 501 -0.02 12.02 -25.92
CA PRO A 501 1.41 11.73 -25.78
C PRO A 501 2.37 12.47 -26.72
N ALA A 502 1.87 13.21 -27.72
CA ALA A 502 2.66 14.04 -28.63
C ALA A 502 1.74 14.91 -29.50
N THR A 503 2.26 15.98 -30.08
CA THR A 503 1.61 16.66 -31.22
C THR A 503 1.63 15.80 -32.50
N SER A 504 2.68 15.00 -32.69
CA SER A 504 2.75 13.93 -33.70
C SER A 504 3.82 12.89 -33.37
N GLY A 505 3.70 11.67 -33.90
CA GLY A 505 4.70 10.62 -33.68
C GLY A 505 4.45 9.32 -34.43
N THR A 506 5.46 8.45 -34.46
CA THR A 506 5.39 7.08 -35.03
C THR A 506 6.06 6.02 -34.16
N ASP A 507 6.70 6.43 -33.07
CA ASP A 507 7.20 5.57 -32.00
C ASP A 507 6.08 5.23 -31.00
N ALA A 508 6.41 4.81 -29.79
CA ALA A 508 5.42 4.38 -28.81
C ALA A 508 5.75 4.86 -27.40
N ILE A 509 4.70 5.21 -26.66
CA ILE A 509 4.76 5.47 -25.21
C ILE A 509 4.51 4.16 -24.47
N ARG A 510 5.07 4.04 -23.26
CA ARG A 510 4.64 3.09 -22.23
C ARG A 510 4.09 3.86 -21.04
N VAL A 511 2.98 3.39 -20.50
CA VAL A 511 2.41 3.88 -19.24
C VAL A 511 2.29 2.70 -18.27
N ASP A 512 2.85 2.87 -17.08
CA ASP A 512 2.83 1.94 -15.95
C ASP A 512 1.64 2.25 -15.03
N ARG A 513 1.31 3.53 -14.81
CA ARG A 513 0.16 3.92 -13.98
C ARG A 513 -0.35 5.32 -14.34
N ILE A 514 -1.66 5.54 -14.20
CA ILE A 514 -2.29 6.86 -14.07
C ILE A 514 -3.10 6.86 -12.78
N ARG A 515 -2.94 7.86 -11.90
CA ARG A 515 -3.82 8.03 -10.73
C ARG A 515 -4.02 9.49 -10.35
N ALA A 516 -5.20 9.86 -9.86
CA ALA A 516 -5.41 11.17 -9.27
C ALA A 516 -4.85 11.20 -7.83
N VAL A 517 -4.10 12.24 -7.52
CA VAL A 517 -3.48 12.49 -6.21
C VAL A 517 -4.01 13.79 -5.61
N ALA A 518 -3.77 14.02 -4.31
CA ALA A 518 -4.32 15.18 -3.61
C ALA A 518 -3.82 16.51 -4.23
N SER A 519 -2.52 16.58 -4.50
CA SER A 519 -1.78 17.65 -5.18
C SER A 519 -0.48 17.07 -5.74
N GLY A 520 0.25 17.85 -6.52
CA GLY A 520 1.63 17.55 -6.92
C GLY A 520 2.04 18.40 -8.11
N ALA A 521 3.04 19.27 -7.91
CA ALA A 521 3.57 20.20 -8.90
C ALA A 521 3.89 19.50 -10.23
N THR A 522 3.70 20.22 -11.33
CA THR A 522 3.84 19.65 -12.67
C THR A 522 5.28 19.22 -12.92
N SER A 523 5.48 18.11 -13.62
CA SER A 523 6.83 17.57 -13.84
C SER A 523 7.48 18.14 -15.10
N GLY A 524 8.50 18.97 -14.87
CA GLY A 524 9.17 19.80 -15.89
C GLY A 524 8.76 21.28 -15.84
N ASP A 525 8.21 21.70 -14.70
CA ASP A 525 7.79 23.05 -14.27
C ASP A 525 8.59 23.30 -12.97
N GLY A 526 9.68 24.05 -13.07
CA GLY A 526 10.76 24.10 -12.06
C GLY A 526 10.57 25.17 -10.99
N ASP A 527 10.05 26.33 -11.37
CA ASP A 527 9.72 27.47 -10.49
C ASP A 527 8.25 27.50 -10.03
N GLY A 528 7.33 26.88 -10.78
CA GLY A 528 5.91 26.77 -10.44
C GLY A 528 4.98 27.74 -11.19
N ASP A 529 5.41 28.38 -12.27
CA ASP A 529 4.58 29.32 -13.04
C ASP A 529 3.49 28.65 -13.93
N GLY A 530 3.66 27.35 -14.24
CA GLY A 530 2.75 26.53 -15.04
C GLY A 530 3.09 26.40 -16.54
N TYR A 531 4.21 26.96 -16.99
CA TYR A 531 4.88 26.59 -18.25
C TYR A 531 5.82 25.40 -18.02
N LEU A 532 6.71 25.10 -18.98
CA LEU A 532 7.54 23.89 -18.96
C LEU A 532 8.86 24.06 -19.70
N ALA A 533 9.94 23.61 -19.06
CA ALA A 533 11.28 23.51 -19.63
C ALA A 533 11.32 22.82 -21.01
N ALA A 534 12.28 23.18 -21.84
CA ALA A 534 12.54 22.54 -23.13
C ALA A 534 12.51 20.98 -23.05
N PRO A 535 11.61 20.28 -23.80
CA PRO A 535 10.97 20.69 -25.05
C PRO A 535 9.55 21.28 -24.89
N GLY A 536 9.20 21.78 -23.71
CA GLY A 536 8.13 22.76 -23.55
C GLY A 536 8.51 24.14 -24.11
N PRO A 537 7.67 25.16 -23.87
CA PRO A 537 7.83 26.49 -24.47
C PRO A 537 8.66 27.47 -23.64
N ASP A 538 8.94 27.18 -22.37
CA ASP A 538 9.74 28.05 -21.49
C ASP A 538 11.25 27.96 -21.82
N CYS A 539 11.95 29.04 -21.51
CA CYS A 539 13.36 29.27 -21.81
C CYS A 539 14.29 29.36 -20.58
N ASP A 540 13.80 29.56 -19.35
CA ASP A 540 14.56 29.43 -18.09
C ASP A 540 13.69 29.02 -16.87
N ASP A 541 13.36 27.70 -16.81
CA ASP A 541 12.71 26.86 -15.75
C ASP A 541 13.22 27.01 -14.29
N ALA A 542 13.80 28.16 -13.95
CA ALA A 542 14.31 28.56 -12.65
C ALA A 542 13.87 29.97 -12.22
N ASP A 543 13.24 30.76 -13.09
CA ASP A 543 12.69 32.09 -12.77
C ASP A 543 11.33 32.30 -13.46
N GLY A 544 10.24 32.05 -12.73
CA GLY A 544 8.84 32.20 -13.19
C GLY A 544 8.38 33.64 -13.48
N ALA A 545 9.31 34.54 -13.79
CA ALA A 545 9.07 35.79 -14.50
C ALA A 545 9.43 35.71 -16.00
N VAL A 546 10.26 34.72 -16.40
CA VAL A 546 10.77 34.46 -17.75
C VAL A 546 9.94 33.33 -18.36
N HIS A 547 8.88 33.68 -19.09
CA HIS A 547 7.92 32.69 -19.59
C HIS A 547 7.17 33.15 -20.85
N PRO A 548 6.63 32.21 -21.67
CA PRO A 548 5.86 32.52 -22.88
C PRO A 548 4.80 33.61 -22.73
N GLY A 549 5.03 34.78 -23.32
CA GLY A 549 4.11 35.91 -23.23
C GLY A 549 4.10 36.60 -21.86
N ALA A 550 5.25 36.69 -21.20
CA ALA A 550 5.51 37.63 -20.10
C ALA A 550 5.42 39.10 -20.59
N ALA A 551 6.06 40.01 -19.86
CA ALA A 551 6.19 41.39 -20.29
C ALA A 551 7.64 41.83 -20.09
N GLU A 552 8.37 41.95 -21.20
CA GLU A 552 9.77 42.37 -21.27
C GLU A 552 10.12 43.44 -20.23
N VAL A 553 11.10 43.12 -19.38
CA VAL A 553 11.78 44.04 -18.49
C VAL A 553 13.17 44.26 -19.10
N CYS A 554 13.63 45.50 -19.19
CA CYS A 554 14.89 45.79 -19.87
C CYS A 554 16.10 45.31 -19.03
N ASN A 555 16.48 44.05 -19.20
CA ASN A 555 17.36 43.23 -18.35
C ASN A 555 18.37 42.38 -19.16
N ALA A 556 18.27 42.35 -20.49
CA ALA A 556 19.01 41.49 -21.43
C ALA A 556 18.70 39.97 -21.35
N THR A 557 17.48 39.62 -20.95
CA THR A 557 16.85 38.29 -20.99
C THR A 557 15.71 38.31 -22.04
N ASP A 558 15.34 37.14 -22.55
CA ASP A 558 14.17 36.91 -23.43
C ASP A 558 12.97 36.59 -22.51
N ASP A 559 12.46 37.58 -21.76
CA ASP A 559 11.48 37.35 -20.68
C ASP A 559 10.18 36.73 -21.23
N ASP A 560 9.75 37.09 -22.43
CA ASP A 560 8.56 36.57 -23.11
C ASP A 560 8.79 35.25 -23.89
N CYS A 561 10.04 34.80 -24.02
CA CYS A 561 10.50 33.61 -24.77
C CYS A 561 10.10 33.55 -26.27
N ASP A 562 9.84 34.69 -26.95
CA ASP A 562 9.66 34.81 -28.41
C ASP A 562 10.92 34.43 -29.21
N GLY A 563 12.10 34.54 -28.60
CA GLY A 563 13.41 34.47 -29.27
C GLY A 563 13.97 35.85 -29.62
N SER A 564 13.43 36.89 -28.99
CA SER A 564 13.89 38.28 -29.03
C SER A 564 14.60 38.61 -27.70
N THR A 565 14.72 39.89 -27.33
CA THR A 565 15.36 40.37 -26.09
C THR A 565 15.11 41.88 -25.96
N ASP A 566 14.58 42.34 -24.83
CA ASP A 566 14.31 43.74 -24.51
C ASP A 566 13.38 44.47 -25.52
N GLU A 567 12.59 43.77 -26.37
CA GLU A 567 11.89 44.46 -27.47
C GLU A 567 10.66 45.25 -27.01
N GLY A 568 10.49 46.44 -27.61
CA GLY A 568 9.46 47.39 -27.17
C GLY A 568 9.76 48.12 -25.86
N VAL A 569 10.74 47.66 -25.05
CA VAL A 569 11.27 48.38 -23.88
C VAL A 569 12.61 49.07 -24.12
N ALA A 570 13.37 48.65 -25.14
CA ALA A 570 14.55 49.36 -25.63
C ALA A 570 14.24 50.82 -26.06
N ASN A 571 15.18 51.73 -25.77
CA ASN A 571 15.09 53.16 -26.06
C ASN A 571 15.51 53.51 -27.51
N ALA A 572 15.60 54.81 -27.84
CA ALA A 572 15.95 55.28 -29.18
C ALA A 572 17.34 54.80 -29.66
N CYS A 573 18.29 54.64 -28.75
CA CYS A 573 19.62 54.08 -29.03
C CYS A 573 19.62 52.55 -29.21
N GLY A 574 18.50 51.88 -28.97
CA GLY A 574 18.41 50.41 -28.93
C GLY A 574 19.03 49.79 -27.67
N GLY A 575 19.05 50.52 -26.55
CA GLY A 575 19.53 50.05 -25.25
C GLY A 575 18.51 50.28 -24.12
N CYS A 576 18.87 49.88 -22.90
CA CYS A 576 17.97 49.96 -21.76
C CYS A 576 18.03 51.29 -21.00
N GLY A 577 16.88 51.70 -20.46
CA GLY A 577 16.74 52.89 -19.62
C GLY A 577 16.56 54.19 -20.40
N ALA A 578 16.71 55.33 -19.72
CA ALA A 578 16.77 56.62 -20.39
C ALA A 578 18.02 56.70 -21.29
N VAL A 579 17.88 57.36 -22.43
CA VAL A 579 19.02 57.82 -23.23
C VAL A 579 19.82 58.85 -22.42
N ALA A 580 21.07 59.12 -22.79
CA ALA A 580 21.87 60.12 -22.07
C ALA A 580 21.32 61.53 -22.35
N GLU A 581 21.56 62.48 -21.43
CA GLU A 581 21.48 63.89 -21.82
C GLU A 581 22.70 64.19 -22.69
N GLU A 582 22.50 64.86 -23.84
CA GLU A 582 23.57 65.23 -24.78
C GLU A 582 24.83 65.75 -24.08
N VAL A 583 26.00 65.21 -24.43
CA VAL A 583 27.30 65.69 -23.96
C VAL A 583 28.13 66.12 -25.16
N CYS A 584 28.75 67.30 -25.07
CA CYS A 584 29.61 67.83 -26.13
C CYS A 584 30.79 66.89 -26.48
N ASN A 585 30.61 66.02 -27.46
CA ASN A 585 31.55 64.94 -27.79
C ASN A 585 31.49 64.46 -29.26
N ALA A 586 30.56 64.98 -30.08
CA ALA A 586 30.26 64.57 -31.45
C ALA A 586 29.73 63.13 -31.64
N VAL A 587 28.94 62.67 -30.68
CA VAL A 587 28.06 61.48 -30.71
C VAL A 587 26.61 61.95 -30.52
N ASP A 588 25.67 61.17 -31.05
CA ASP A 588 24.23 61.26 -30.83
C ASP A 588 23.96 60.46 -29.55
N ASP A 589 24.01 61.13 -28.38
CA ASP A 589 23.97 60.53 -27.03
C ASP A 589 22.50 60.31 -26.56
N ASP A 590 21.60 61.18 -27.01
CA ASP A 590 20.15 61.13 -26.84
C ASP A 590 19.44 60.25 -27.91
N CYS A 591 20.05 60.08 -29.09
CA CYS A 591 19.55 59.27 -30.22
C CYS A 591 18.28 59.80 -30.93
N ASP A 592 17.98 61.10 -30.83
CA ASP A 592 17.04 61.86 -31.69
C ASP A 592 17.42 61.79 -33.19
N GLY A 593 18.72 61.63 -33.49
CA GLY A 593 19.27 61.69 -34.84
C GLY A 593 19.90 63.04 -35.21
N ALA A 594 20.10 63.91 -34.22
CA ALA A 594 20.95 65.08 -34.26
C ALA A 594 22.34 64.76 -33.65
N THR A 595 23.05 65.75 -33.08
CA THR A 595 24.41 65.63 -32.51
C THR A 595 24.80 66.96 -31.85
N ASP A 596 25.19 66.95 -30.58
CA ASP A 596 25.63 68.12 -29.79
C ASP A 596 24.59 69.28 -29.71
N GLU A 597 23.28 69.03 -29.90
CA GLU A 597 22.25 70.06 -29.75
C GLU A 597 21.89 70.32 -28.28
N GLY A 598 21.32 71.51 -28.01
CA GLY A 598 21.10 71.98 -26.64
C GLY A 598 22.38 72.39 -25.89
N VAL A 599 23.49 71.66 -26.08
CA VAL A 599 24.82 71.91 -25.45
C VAL A 599 25.70 72.93 -26.21
N SER A 600 25.12 73.64 -27.18
CA SER A 600 25.75 74.77 -27.86
C SER A 600 25.72 76.05 -27.00
N ASN A 601 26.87 76.70 -26.84
CA ASN A 601 27.07 77.92 -26.07
C ASN A 601 26.74 79.21 -26.87
N ALA A 602 26.90 80.38 -26.23
CA ALA A 602 26.57 81.69 -26.83
C ALA A 602 27.37 82.00 -28.12
N CYS A 603 28.60 81.51 -28.24
CA CYS A 603 29.40 81.62 -29.47
C CYS A 603 28.88 80.74 -30.63
N GLY A 604 27.91 79.85 -30.37
CA GLY A 604 27.53 78.78 -31.30
C GLY A 604 28.57 77.66 -31.39
N GLY A 605 29.46 77.56 -30.40
CA GLY A 605 30.38 76.45 -30.21
C GLY A 605 29.82 75.41 -29.23
N CYS A 606 30.41 74.22 -29.22
CA CYS A 606 30.02 73.12 -28.34
C CYS A 606 30.80 73.20 -27.01
N GLY A 607 30.14 72.95 -25.87
CA GLY A 607 30.78 72.96 -24.54
C GLY A 607 30.82 74.35 -23.87
N PRO A 608 31.48 74.51 -22.70
CA PRO A 608 31.53 75.79 -22.00
C PRO A 608 32.18 76.89 -22.84
N LEU A 609 31.84 78.15 -22.53
CA LEU A 609 32.44 79.31 -23.20
C LEU A 609 33.95 79.35 -22.96
N PRO A 610 34.75 79.83 -23.93
CA PRO A 610 36.15 80.18 -23.68
C PRO A 610 36.25 81.19 -22.54
N LYS A 611 37.42 81.28 -21.89
CA LYS A 611 37.67 82.40 -20.96
C LYS A 611 38.17 83.58 -21.78
N GLU A 612 37.53 84.74 -21.63
CA GLU A 612 37.90 86.00 -22.31
C GLU A 612 39.42 86.25 -22.23
N LEU A 613 40.03 86.51 -23.40
CA LEU A 613 41.45 86.84 -23.53
C LEU A 613 41.57 88.28 -24.02
N CYS A 614 42.22 89.15 -23.25
CA CYS A 614 42.37 90.59 -23.55
C CYS A 614 43.14 90.84 -24.87
N ASN A 615 42.49 90.72 -26.03
CA ASN A 615 43.08 90.75 -27.37
C ASN A 615 42.29 91.58 -28.40
N GLY A 616 41.16 92.18 -28.02
CA GLY A 616 40.30 92.95 -28.93
C GLY A 616 39.31 92.11 -29.73
N LEU A 617 38.95 90.94 -29.23
CA LEU A 617 37.88 90.06 -29.69
C LEU A 617 37.04 89.67 -28.46
N ASP A 618 35.73 89.64 -28.64
CA ASP A 618 34.74 89.03 -27.75
C ASP A 618 34.89 87.50 -27.88
N ASP A 619 35.69 86.91 -26.99
CA ASP A 619 36.09 85.49 -27.00
C ASP A 619 35.18 84.62 -26.10
N ASP A 620 34.53 85.20 -25.08
CA ASP A 620 33.48 84.51 -24.28
C ASP A 620 32.03 84.80 -24.71
N CYS A 621 31.80 85.70 -25.69
CA CYS A 621 30.53 85.91 -26.38
C CYS A 621 29.38 86.43 -25.50
N ASP A 622 29.67 87.14 -24.39
CA ASP A 622 28.69 87.89 -23.60
C ASP A 622 28.15 89.12 -24.34
N GLY A 623 28.94 89.69 -25.26
CA GLY A 623 28.58 90.82 -26.11
C GLY A 623 29.13 92.19 -25.69
N GLU A 624 29.94 92.27 -24.63
CA GLU A 624 30.91 93.36 -24.43
C GLU A 624 32.23 93.05 -25.19
N THR A 625 33.43 93.40 -24.69
CA THR A 625 34.76 93.12 -25.31
C THR A 625 35.89 93.54 -24.35
N ASP A 626 36.86 92.65 -24.06
CA ASP A 626 38.02 92.90 -23.19
C ASP A 626 37.65 93.33 -21.73
N GLU A 627 36.49 92.92 -21.20
CA GLU A 627 36.09 93.19 -19.81
C GLU A 627 36.76 92.25 -18.79
N GLY A 628 36.68 92.60 -17.50
CA GLY A 628 37.40 91.91 -16.41
C GLY A 628 38.93 92.10 -16.41
N CYS A 629 39.55 92.53 -17.51
CA CYS A 629 40.99 92.68 -17.69
C CYS A 629 41.66 93.69 -16.73
N ALA A 630 42.39 93.19 -15.72
CA ALA A 630 43.22 94.00 -14.82
C ALA A 630 44.66 94.17 -15.34
N ALA A 631 45.34 95.27 -14.97
CA ALA A 631 46.62 95.67 -15.55
C ALA A 631 47.87 94.97 -14.97
N CYS A 632 47.71 94.21 -13.89
CA CYS A 632 48.54 93.04 -13.56
C CYS A 632 47.59 91.88 -13.26
N VAL A 633 48.06 90.65 -13.48
CA VAL A 633 47.40 89.44 -12.98
C VAL A 633 48.12 89.07 -11.69
N PRO A 634 47.45 89.04 -10.53
CA PRO A 634 48.07 88.60 -9.29
C PRO A 634 48.31 87.09 -9.33
N GLU A 635 49.54 86.67 -9.02
CA GLU A 635 49.91 85.27 -8.78
C GLU A 635 50.34 85.11 -7.30
N ASP A 636 50.46 83.88 -6.79
CA ASP A 636 50.88 83.66 -5.39
C ASP A 636 52.29 84.21 -5.14
N GLU A 637 52.49 84.94 -4.05
CA GLU A 637 53.73 85.71 -3.79
C GLU A 637 54.98 84.82 -3.69
N VAL A 638 56.00 85.09 -4.53
CA VAL A 638 57.24 84.28 -4.60
C VAL A 638 58.44 85.06 -4.07
N CYS A 639 59.06 84.57 -2.99
CA CYS A 639 60.24 85.21 -2.36
C CYS A 639 61.44 85.41 -3.34
N ASN A 640 61.48 86.56 -4.04
CA ASN A 640 62.45 86.87 -5.09
C ASN A 640 62.86 88.35 -5.18
N GLY A 641 62.21 89.25 -4.43
CA GLY A 641 62.47 90.69 -4.45
C GLY A 641 61.59 91.48 -5.42
N VAL A 642 60.40 90.96 -5.74
CA VAL A 642 59.38 91.59 -6.60
C VAL A 642 58.00 91.45 -5.93
N ASP A 643 57.14 92.43 -6.17
CA ASP A 643 55.72 92.50 -5.77
C ASP A 643 54.90 91.71 -6.81
N ASP A 644 54.70 90.41 -6.57
CA ASP A 644 54.12 89.46 -7.54
C ASP A 644 52.59 89.28 -7.40
N ASP A 645 52.02 89.51 -6.21
CA ASP A 645 50.56 89.47 -5.97
C ASP A 645 49.88 90.86 -6.12
N CYS A 646 50.67 91.91 -6.37
CA CYS A 646 50.24 93.30 -6.52
C CYS A 646 49.61 93.96 -5.25
N ASP A 647 49.86 93.45 -4.04
CA ASP A 647 49.45 94.07 -2.76
C ASP A 647 50.07 95.47 -2.55
N GLY A 648 51.33 95.67 -3.01
CA GLY A 648 52.09 96.92 -2.84
C GLY A 648 53.21 96.88 -1.79
N ALA A 649 53.50 95.70 -1.21
CA ALA A 649 54.68 95.42 -0.40
C ALA A 649 55.69 94.52 -1.15
N THR A 650 56.55 93.73 -0.49
CA THR A 650 57.57 92.90 -1.19
C THR A 650 58.20 91.82 -0.29
N ASP A 651 58.06 90.55 -0.69
CA ASP A 651 58.55 89.35 0.02
C ASP A 651 57.91 89.20 1.42
N GLU A 652 56.59 89.38 1.52
CA GLU A 652 55.81 89.07 2.72
C GLU A 652 55.70 87.54 2.92
N GLY A 653 55.21 87.11 4.09
CA GLY A 653 54.69 85.74 4.29
C GLY A 653 55.69 84.57 4.31
N CYS A 654 56.81 84.63 3.60
CA CYS A 654 57.70 83.50 3.26
C CYS A 654 58.10 82.61 4.47
N PRO A 655 57.62 81.35 4.55
CA PRO A 655 58.00 80.42 5.61
C PRO A 655 59.38 79.77 5.38
N THR A 656 60.00 79.25 6.44
CA THR A 656 61.31 78.58 6.36
C THR A 656 61.20 77.08 6.09
N CYS A 657 61.99 76.60 5.11
CA CYS A 657 62.16 75.21 4.64
C CYS A 657 60.97 74.68 3.82
N ASP A 658 61.07 74.21 2.56
CA ASP A 658 62.11 73.58 1.68
C ASP A 658 61.89 72.05 1.49
N PRO A 659 61.28 71.61 0.37
CA PRO A 659 60.94 70.21 0.09
C PRO A 659 62.08 69.41 -0.57
N VAL A 660 63.29 69.94 -0.74
CA VAL A 660 64.41 69.19 -1.37
C VAL A 660 64.84 67.95 -0.54
N SER A 661 64.35 67.80 0.70
CA SER A 661 64.64 66.67 1.59
C SER A 661 63.46 65.81 2.05
N ASP A 662 62.20 66.13 1.72
CA ASP A 662 61.03 65.35 2.19
C ASP A 662 59.89 65.31 1.15
N PRO A 663 59.53 64.13 0.58
CA PRO A 663 58.60 64.03 -0.55
C PRO A 663 57.16 63.61 -0.19
N THR A 664 56.76 63.53 1.09
CA THR A 664 55.45 62.94 1.49
C THR A 664 54.50 63.93 2.18
N CYS A 665 54.35 65.16 1.67
CA CYS A 665 53.38 66.12 2.19
C CYS A 665 52.41 66.59 1.09
N VAL A 666 51.18 66.05 1.12
CA VAL A 666 50.03 66.42 0.27
C VAL A 666 48.79 66.43 1.17
N PRO A 667 47.89 67.42 1.08
CA PRO A 667 46.75 67.51 1.98
C PRO A 667 45.63 66.52 1.61
N CYS A 668 45.04 65.92 2.64
CA CYS A 668 43.88 65.03 2.56
C CYS A 668 42.61 65.75 3.03
N ILE A 669 41.42 65.24 2.66
CA ILE A 669 40.13 65.92 2.88
C ILE A 669 39.20 65.00 3.67
N VAL A 670 39.26 65.07 5.00
CA VAL A 670 38.47 64.26 5.96
C VAL A 670 37.05 63.94 5.48
N ALA A 671 36.87 62.69 5.04
CA ALA A 671 35.60 62.04 4.79
C ALA A 671 35.43 60.88 5.79
N PRO A 672 34.20 60.45 6.12
CA PRO A 672 34.02 59.25 6.94
C PRO A 672 34.47 58.01 6.16
N GLU A 673 35.25 57.16 6.84
CA GLU A 673 35.89 55.95 6.33
C GLU A 673 34.96 55.02 5.54
N ARG A 674 35.55 54.31 4.57
CA ARG A 674 34.87 53.37 3.68
C ARG A 674 35.83 52.25 3.36
N CYS A 675 35.49 50.99 3.62
CA CYS A 675 36.44 49.92 3.31
C CYS A 675 36.70 49.78 1.80
N ASN A 676 37.79 50.38 1.34
CA ASN A 676 38.21 50.45 -0.05
C ASN A 676 39.74 50.28 -0.23
N GLY A 677 40.49 50.21 0.87
CA GLY A 677 41.95 50.06 0.90
C GLY A 677 42.68 51.40 0.83
N VAL A 678 42.04 52.49 1.25
CA VAL A 678 42.58 53.86 1.28
C VAL A 678 42.17 54.53 2.58
N ASP A 679 43.15 55.16 3.23
CA ASP A 679 43.01 56.12 4.34
C ASP A 679 42.26 57.37 3.80
N ASP A 680 40.93 57.41 3.97
CA ASP A 680 39.99 58.42 3.44
C ASP A 680 39.85 59.61 4.43
N ASP A 681 40.07 59.36 5.72
CA ASP A 681 40.07 60.31 6.84
C ASP A 681 41.47 60.93 7.10
N CYS A 682 42.55 60.17 6.87
CA CYS A 682 43.95 60.56 7.03
C CYS A 682 44.46 60.73 8.48
N ASP A 683 43.91 59.93 9.40
CA ASP A 683 44.44 59.56 10.72
C ASP A 683 45.77 58.75 10.62
N GLY A 684 45.88 57.85 9.63
CA GLY A 684 47.09 57.10 9.30
C GLY A 684 47.09 55.58 9.56
N GLU A 685 45.94 54.97 9.90
CA GLU A 685 45.72 53.53 9.67
C GLU A 685 45.06 53.29 8.28
N THR A 686 44.14 52.34 8.06
CA THR A 686 43.38 52.18 6.79
C THR A 686 42.09 51.35 6.98
N ASP A 687 40.94 51.88 6.56
CA ASP A 687 39.61 51.26 6.61
C ASP A 687 39.02 51.09 8.05
N GLU A 688 39.16 52.07 8.96
CA GLU A 688 38.68 51.99 10.37
C GLU A 688 37.50 52.93 10.75
N ASP A 689 36.29 52.41 10.65
CA ASP A 689 35.09 53.04 11.21
C ASP A 689 35.00 52.86 12.75
N GLU A 690 34.79 53.96 13.51
CA GLU A 690 34.71 53.94 15.00
C GLU A 690 33.49 53.15 15.53
N ASP A 691 32.40 53.05 14.76
CA ASP A 691 31.20 52.27 15.05
C ASP A 691 31.26 50.83 14.45
N ALA A 692 32.09 50.58 13.42
CA ALA A 692 32.24 49.27 12.77
C ALA A 692 33.70 48.78 12.52
N PRO A 693 34.56 48.65 13.56
CA PRO A 693 36.00 48.45 13.36
C PRO A 693 36.33 47.09 12.70
N LEU A 694 37.16 47.12 11.67
CA LEU A 694 37.52 45.97 10.84
C LEU A 694 38.10 44.82 11.68
N GLY A 695 37.47 43.65 11.63
CA GLY A 695 37.84 42.45 12.39
C GLY A 695 37.32 42.40 13.83
N ALA A 696 36.63 43.42 14.35
CA ALA A 696 35.99 43.38 15.67
C ALA A 696 34.77 42.44 15.70
N ASP A 697 34.41 41.95 16.89
CA ASP A 697 33.27 41.04 17.10
C ASP A 697 31.94 41.79 16.80
N CYS A 698 31.09 41.21 15.95
CA CYS A 698 29.77 41.73 15.59
C CYS A 698 28.70 40.63 15.70
N VAL A 699 27.41 40.98 15.54
CA VAL A 699 26.30 40.01 15.49
C VAL A 699 25.40 40.39 14.33
N ALA A 700 25.14 39.46 13.40
CA ALA A 700 24.46 39.76 12.14
C ALA A 700 22.92 39.92 12.27
N SER A 701 22.34 39.50 13.39
CA SER A 701 20.89 39.46 13.62
C SER A 701 20.55 39.63 15.11
N SER A 702 19.26 39.67 15.46
CA SER A 702 18.79 39.76 16.85
C SER A 702 17.61 38.81 17.10
N GLY A 703 17.80 37.83 17.99
CA GLY A 703 16.81 36.78 18.26
C GLY A 703 17.48 35.49 18.75
N ALA A 704 16.84 34.35 18.54
CA ALA A 704 17.46 33.03 18.70
C ALA A 704 18.59 32.81 17.67
N CYS A 705 18.36 33.22 16.42
CA CYS A 705 19.28 33.19 15.27
C CYS A 705 20.51 34.13 15.35
N ALA A 706 20.90 34.60 16.55
CA ALA A 706 21.94 35.60 16.76
C ALA A 706 23.37 35.07 16.49
N ALA A 707 23.74 34.99 15.21
CA ALA A 707 25.06 34.53 14.77
C ALA A 707 26.17 35.57 15.05
N PRO A 708 27.21 35.23 15.84
CA PRO A 708 28.37 36.09 16.06
C PRO A 708 29.32 36.03 14.87
N GLY A 709 29.71 37.20 14.35
CA GLY A 709 30.63 37.35 13.23
C GLY A 709 31.77 38.32 13.51
N ARG A 710 32.47 38.75 12.46
CA ARG A 710 33.41 39.87 12.49
C ARG A 710 33.09 40.90 11.43
N TRP A 711 33.29 42.19 11.74
CA TRP A 711 33.22 43.24 10.72
C TRP A 711 34.26 42.99 9.63
N ALA A 712 33.82 43.02 8.38
CA ALA A 712 34.62 42.78 7.19
C ALA A 712 34.09 43.63 6.02
N CYS A 713 34.78 43.62 4.89
CA CYS A 713 34.47 44.50 3.77
C CYS A 713 33.56 43.81 2.75
N GLY A 714 32.39 44.39 2.51
CA GLY A 714 31.44 43.90 1.52
C GLY A 714 31.84 44.28 0.08
N PRO A 715 31.31 43.59 -0.94
CA PRO A 715 31.70 43.76 -2.35
C PRO A 715 31.37 45.13 -2.96
N ALA A 716 30.70 46.02 -2.21
CA ALA A 716 30.36 47.39 -2.61
C ALA A 716 31.12 48.48 -1.79
N GLY A 717 32.15 48.11 -1.03
CA GLY A 717 32.96 49.05 -0.24
C GLY A 717 32.33 49.52 1.07
N ALA A 718 31.44 48.72 1.65
CA ALA A 718 30.77 48.99 2.93
C ALA A 718 31.15 47.93 3.98
N PHE A 719 31.21 48.34 5.26
CA PHE A 719 31.42 47.42 6.37
C PHE A 719 30.19 46.51 6.57
N VAL A 720 30.42 45.20 6.60
CA VAL A 720 29.39 44.16 6.79
C VAL A 720 29.82 43.19 7.88
N CYS A 721 28.84 42.67 8.65
CA CYS A 721 29.12 41.66 9.67
C CYS A 721 29.25 40.28 9.01
N ALA A 722 30.47 39.83 8.74
CA ALA A 722 30.76 38.49 8.26
C ALA A 722 30.64 37.49 9.42
N ALA A 723 29.43 36.98 9.62
CA ALA A 723 29.20 35.76 10.38
C ALA A 723 29.38 34.53 9.48
N ASP A 724 29.88 33.43 10.04
CA ASP A 724 29.72 32.12 9.41
C ASP A 724 28.22 31.75 9.45
N ASP A 725 27.70 31.27 8.33
CA ASP A 725 26.32 30.80 8.18
C ASP A 725 26.00 29.70 9.22
N PRO A 726 24.97 29.84 10.08
CA PRO A 726 24.68 28.90 11.16
C PRO A 726 24.10 27.57 10.65
N ALA A 727 24.95 26.76 10.02
CA ALA A 727 24.59 25.51 9.38
C ALA A 727 23.91 24.50 10.33
N GLU A 728 22.60 24.33 10.15
CA GLU A 728 21.89 23.03 10.09
C GLU A 728 22.05 22.05 11.28
N VAL A 729 22.31 22.52 12.52
CA VAL A 729 22.43 21.64 13.71
C VAL A 729 21.76 22.18 14.99
N ASN A 730 20.52 22.64 14.89
CA ASN A 730 19.48 22.44 15.93
C ASN A 730 18.13 22.22 15.22
N GLY A 731 17.22 21.48 15.83
CA GLY A 731 15.91 21.18 15.24
C GLY A 731 14.78 21.90 15.97
N GLU A 732 13.82 22.37 15.19
CA GLU A 732 12.66 23.18 15.60
C GLU A 732 11.85 22.68 16.80
N VAL A 733 11.31 23.62 17.58
CA VAL A 733 10.66 23.39 18.88
C VAL A 733 9.47 24.31 19.05
N CYS A 734 8.24 23.81 18.87
CA CYS A 734 6.99 24.59 18.94
C CYS A 734 6.92 25.56 20.14
N ASN A 735 7.31 26.83 19.97
CA ASN A 735 7.41 27.83 21.03
C ASN A 735 7.12 29.28 20.58
N GLY A 736 6.92 29.52 19.29
CA GLY A 736 6.66 30.86 18.74
C GLY A 736 7.93 31.70 18.52
N LEU A 737 9.06 31.04 18.30
CA LEU A 737 10.32 31.60 17.81
C LEU A 737 10.76 30.80 16.57
N ASP A 738 11.58 31.45 15.74
CA ASP A 738 12.34 30.83 14.65
C ASP A 738 13.65 30.31 15.28
N ASP A 739 13.73 29.00 15.52
CA ASP A 739 14.79 28.30 16.25
C ASP A 739 15.77 27.56 15.32
N ASP A 740 15.37 27.20 14.09
CA ASP A 740 16.29 26.70 13.03
C ASP A 740 16.66 27.72 11.93
N CYS A 741 16.02 28.90 11.94
CA CYS A 741 16.37 30.07 11.15
C CYS A 741 16.01 30.00 9.65
N ASP A 742 15.06 29.14 9.26
CA ASP A 742 14.56 29.04 7.88
C ASP A 742 13.63 30.20 7.45
N GLY A 743 13.33 31.13 8.37
CA GLY A 743 12.50 32.30 8.15
C GLY A 743 10.99 32.08 8.35
N LYS A 744 10.60 30.92 8.91
CA LYS A 744 9.23 30.61 9.33
C LYS A 744 9.16 30.60 10.87
N THR A 745 8.22 29.85 11.44
CA THR A 745 7.96 29.75 12.88
C THR A 745 6.98 28.59 13.10
N ASP A 746 7.35 27.59 13.91
CA ASP A 746 6.51 26.43 14.26
C ASP A 746 5.98 25.61 13.04
N GLU A 747 6.67 25.62 11.90
CA GLU A 747 6.34 24.97 10.60
C GLU A 747 6.52 23.44 10.56
N LEU A 748 7.30 22.84 11.48
CA LEU A 748 7.28 21.39 11.65
C LEU A 748 5.86 20.87 11.90
N PHE A 749 5.44 19.88 11.09
CA PHE A 749 4.10 19.26 11.06
C PHE A 749 3.61 18.64 12.40
N ALA A 750 4.43 18.71 13.46
CA ALA A 750 4.10 18.29 14.81
C ALA A 750 3.29 19.32 15.62
N CYS A 751 3.33 20.62 15.29
CA CYS A 751 2.68 21.70 16.06
C CYS A 751 1.14 21.76 15.91
N ALA A 752 0.51 20.70 15.39
CA ALA A 752 -0.94 20.55 15.27
C ALA A 752 -1.62 20.39 16.66
N THR A 753 -2.29 21.45 17.13
CA THR A 753 -3.02 21.48 18.41
C THR A 753 -3.89 20.24 18.66
N CYS A 754 -3.75 19.63 19.84
CA CYS A 754 -4.43 18.38 20.16
C CYS A 754 -5.79 18.61 20.84
N LEU A 755 -6.74 17.68 20.61
CA LEU A 755 -8.02 17.68 21.31
C LEU A 755 -7.82 17.26 22.78
N PRO A 756 -8.28 18.03 23.78
CA PRO A 756 -8.14 17.69 25.19
C PRO A 756 -8.63 16.27 25.53
N GLY A 757 -7.75 15.47 26.15
CA GLY A 757 -8.00 14.05 26.46
C GLY A 757 -7.66 13.05 25.34
N ALA A 758 -7.21 13.52 24.16
CA ALA A 758 -6.62 12.63 23.14
C ALA A 758 -5.37 11.91 23.66
N ARG A 759 -4.98 10.80 23.01
CA ARG A 759 -3.78 10.01 23.32
C ARG A 759 -2.98 9.75 22.05
N GLY A 760 -1.70 10.06 22.07
CA GLY A 760 -0.76 9.86 20.97
C GLY A 760 0.36 8.88 21.35
N SER A 761 1.08 8.41 20.33
CA SER A 761 2.33 7.64 20.48
C SER A 761 3.54 8.56 20.28
N CYS A 762 4.52 8.44 21.17
CA CYS A 762 5.71 9.28 21.20
C CYS A 762 6.98 8.41 21.30
N ALA A 763 8.12 8.90 20.83
CA ALA A 763 9.41 8.25 21.03
C ALA A 763 9.91 8.47 22.48
N LEU A 764 10.85 7.64 22.91
CA LEU A 764 11.60 7.83 24.17
C LEU A 764 13.09 7.76 23.89
N ASP A 765 13.79 8.88 24.06
CA ASP A 765 15.23 8.93 23.84
C ASP A 765 16.00 8.16 24.92
N TRP A 766 16.82 7.23 24.45
CA TRP A 766 17.92 6.59 25.18
C TRP A 766 17.61 5.96 26.56
N VAL A 767 16.65 5.03 26.59
CA VAL A 767 16.49 4.10 27.72
C VAL A 767 17.24 2.78 27.46
N PRO A 768 18.16 2.29 28.35
CA PRO A 768 18.99 1.10 28.12
C PRO A 768 18.29 -0.27 28.01
N VAL A 769 16.97 -0.34 27.86
CA VAL A 769 16.17 -1.58 27.84
C VAL A 769 15.07 -1.58 26.76
N GLY A 770 15.47 -1.39 25.50
CA GLY A 770 14.81 -2.01 24.32
C GLY A 770 13.38 -1.59 23.97
N CYS A 771 12.78 -0.60 24.62
CA CYS A 771 11.43 -0.11 24.37
C CYS A 771 11.49 1.35 23.86
N THR A 772 11.32 1.55 22.56
CA THR A 772 11.53 2.84 21.87
C THR A 772 10.27 3.71 21.72
N VAL A 773 9.11 3.23 22.19
CA VAL A 773 7.80 3.89 21.97
C VAL A 773 7.01 3.98 23.27
N GLY A 774 6.67 5.21 23.66
CA GLY A 774 5.76 5.53 24.76
C GLY A 774 4.39 6.02 24.28
N SER A 775 3.65 6.64 25.19
CA SER A 775 2.38 7.32 24.93
C SER A 775 2.22 8.56 25.79
N HIS A 776 1.66 9.63 25.21
CA HIS A 776 1.29 10.86 25.91
C HIS A 776 -0.22 11.13 25.81
N SER A 777 -0.71 12.08 26.61
CA SER A 777 -2.11 12.50 26.65
C SER A 777 -2.23 14.02 26.58
N CYS A 778 -3.18 14.51 25.80
CA CYS A 778 -3.43 15.94 25.60
C CYS A 778 -4.09 16.58 26.83
N GLY A 779 -3.54 17.70 27.30
CA GLY A 779 -4.01 18.48 28.44
C GLY A 779 -5.29 19.28 28.16
N GLY A 780 -5.80 19.95 29.20
CA GLY A 780 -6.99 20.82 29.10
C GLY A 780 -6.74 22.16 28.39
N ASP A 781 -5.46 22.45 28.17
CA ASP A 781 -4.82 23.59 27.52
C ASP A 781 -4.46 23.33 26.04
N GLY A 782 -4.66 22.10 25.54
CA GLY A 782 -4.37 21.75 24.14
C GLY A 782 -2.92 21.34 23.85
N THR A 783 -2.08 21.18 24.88
CA THR A 783 -0.70 20.72 24.78
C THR A 783 -0.58 19.21 25.05
N TRP A 784 0.47 18.55 24.54
CA TRP A 784 0.76 17.16 24.85
C TRP A 784 1.55 17.03 26.16
N GLY A 785 1.08 16.22 27.11
CA GLY A 785 1.83 15.89 28.32
C GLY A 785 3.09 15.05 28.07
N ALA A 786 3.97 14.96 29.07
CA ALA A 786 5.24 14.23 28.95
C ALA A 786 5.06 12.74 28.59
N CYS A 787 5.87 12.24 27.63
CA CYS A 787 5.79 10.87 27.12
C CYS A 787 6.01 9.83 28.24
N GLN A 788 5.05 8.93 28.42
CA GLN A 788 5.14 7.84 29.41
C GLN A 788 5.46 6.50 28.72
N PRO A 789 6.34 5.65 29.28
CA PRO A 789 6.53 4.29 28.78
C PRO A 789 5.23 3.49 28.89
N ARG A 790 4.96 2.61 27.92
CA ARG A 790 3.76 1.77 27.96
C ARG A 790 3.78 0.81 29.16
N PRO A 791 2.62 0.42 29.73
CA PRO A 791 2.56 -0.52 30.86
C PRO A 791 3.24 -1.88 30.60
N GLU A 792 3.29 -2.28 29.33
CA GLU A 792 3.93 -3.51 28.83
C GLU A 792 5.47 -3.47 28.82
N CYS A 793 6.10 -2.31 29.09
CA CYS A 793 7.56 -2.16 29.21
C CYS A 793 8.07 -2.04 30.67
N VAL A 794 7.23 -2.30 31.69
CA VAL A 794 7.67 -2.34 33.09
C VAL A 794 8.19 -3.74 33.45
N ALA A 795 9.47 -3.83 33.81
CA ALA A 795 10.12 -5.10 34.13
C ALA A 795 9.68 -5.68 35.50
N GLY A 796 8.59 -6.44 35.50
CA GLY A 796 8.23 -7.30 36.64
C GLY A 796 9.21 -8.47 36.82
N PRO A 797 9.56 -8.87 38.06
CA PRO A 797 10.46 -9.98 38.30
C PRO A 797 9.85 -11.33 37.86
N GLY A 798 10.67 -12.20 37.29
CA GLY A 798 10.25 -13.51 36.76
C GLY A 798 9.76 -14.50 37.84
N PRO A 799 9.10 -15.59 37.42
CA PRO A 799 8.27 -16.42 38.30
C PRO A 799 9.08 -17.18 39.36
N GLY A 800 8.76 -16.90 40.62
CA GLY A 800 9.09 -17.77 41.75
C GLY A 800 8.22 -19.03 41.75
N VAL A 801 8.76 -20.13 42.30
CA VAL A 801 8.03 -21.40 42.47
C VAL A 801 6.85 -21.26 43.43
N ALA A 802 5.81 -22.08 43.23
CA ALA A 802 4.60 -22.06 44.03
C ALA A 802 4.78 -22.65 45.44
N ASP A 803 4.12 -22.04 46.42
CA ASP A 803 3.45 -22.68 47.57
C ASP A 803 2.67 -21.60 48.35
N GLY A 804 1.42 -21.87 48.78
CA GLY A 804 0.70 -21.05 49.76
C GLY A 804 -0.59 -20.34 49.31
N ASP A 805 -1.71 -20.83 49.82
CA ASP A 805 -3.07 -20.25 49.91
C ASP A 805 -3.38 -20.15 51.44
N PRO A 806 -4.26 -19.27 52.00
CA PRO A 806 -5.23 -18.32 51.41
C PRO A 806 -5.25 -16.88 52.04
N ASP A 807 -6.30 -16.11 51.69
CA ASP A 807 -7.05 -15.10 52.49
C ASP A 807 -6.74 -13.57 52.48
N ALA A 808 -7.83 -12.80 52.64
CA ALA A 808 -7.98 -11.41 53.14
C ALA A 808 -7.77 -10.16 52.23
N ASP A 809 -8.71 -9.92 51.30
CA ASP A 809 -9.74 -8.84 51.31
C ASP A 809 -9.43 -7.34 51.68
N VAL A 810 -10.26 -6.44 51.13
CA VAL A 810 -10.50 -5.00 51.40
C VAL A 810 -9.44 -3.94 51.00
N GLY A 811 -9.84 -3.07 50.05
CA GLY A 811 -9.07 -1.91 49.54
C GLY A 811 -9.12 -0.62 50.37
N GLY A 812 -8.91 0.54 49.74
CA GLY A 812 -8.99 1.86 50.42
C GLY A 812 -8.17 2.97 49.77
N ALA A 813 -8.83 4.08 49.45
CA ALA A 813 -8.34 5.21 48.66
C ALA A 813 -7.53 6.29 49.43
N ASP A 814 -6.91 7.17 48.64
CA ASP A 814 -6.67 8.62 48.88
C ASP A 814 -5.57 9.16 49.82
N ALA A 815 -5.26 10.45 49.56
CA ALA A 815 -4.62 11.47 50.43
C ALA A 815 -3.08 11.56 50.55
N ALA A 816 -2.45 12.05 49.48
CA ALA A 816 -1.72 13.33 49.38
C ALA A 816 -0.78 13.89 50.50
N ASN A 817 0.30 14.54 50.01
CA ASN A 817 0.80 15.89 50.38
C ASN A 817 2.19 16.05 51.06
N SER A 818 2.71 17.27 50.93
CA SER A 818 3.75 17.99 51.72
C SER A 818 5.26 17.70 51.50
N ASP A 819 5.88 18.66 50.80
CA ASP A 819 6.94 19.56 51.28
C ASP A 819 8.38 19.07 51.54
N ALA A 820 9.27 19.50 50.64
CA ALA A 820 10.50 20.27 50.88
C ALA A 820 11.30 20.13 52.20
N PHE A 821 12.64 20.00 52.06
CA PHE A 821 13.55 21.14 52.24
C PHE A 821 14.97 20.85 51.68
N ALA A 822 15.80 21.90 51.55
CA ALA A 822 17.19 21.81 51.08
C ALA A 822 18.19 21.40 52.18
N GLY A 823 19.38 20.92 51.78
CA GLY A 823 20.50 20.59 52.68
C GLY A 823 21.81 20.45 51.91
N ASP A 824 22.86 21.11 52.40
CA ASP A 824 24.11 21.43 51.66
C ASP A 824 25.34 20.66 52.21
N ALA A 825 26.47 20.77 51.50
CA ALA A 825 27.87 20.65 51.95
C ALA A 825 28.51 19.29 52.36
N ASP A 826 29.38 18.79 51.46
CA ASP A 826 30.86 18.71 51.64
C ASP A 826 31.56 17.57 52.46
N THR A 827 32.87 17.40 52.17
CA THR A 827 33.99 16.75 52.92
C THR A 827 34.42 15.30 52.65
N VAL A 828 35.26 15.14 51.61
CA VAL A 828 36.64 14.56 51.63
C VAL A 828 36.97 13.29 52.46
N THR A 829 37.36 12.20 51.79
CA THR A 829 38.56 11.30 52.02
C THR A 829 38.45 10.03 51.13
N GLY A 830 39.50 9.33 50.67
CA GLY A 830 40.95 9.58 50.62
C GLY A 830 41.79 8.31 50.25
N VAL A 831 43.03 8.50 49.77
CA VAL A 831 44.16 7.51 49.73
C VAL A 831 44.25 6.43 48.60
N ALA A 832 44.88 6.86 47.49
CA ALA A 832 46.13 6.32 46.88
C ALA A 832 46.26 4.94 46.16
N GLY A 833 46.96 4.98 45.01
CA GLY A 833 47.57 3.85 44.26
C GLY A 833 47.69 4.17 42.76
N ARG A 834 48.73 4.89 42.28
CA ARG A 834 50.03 4.36 41.74
C ARG A 834 49.87 3.20 40.72
N SER A 835 50.50 3.23 39.53
CA SER A 835 51.38 4.26 38.90
C SER A 835 51.72 3.89 37.43
N GLU A 836 52.30 4.85 36.68
CA GLU A 836 52.98 4.69 35.36
C GLU A 836 52.07 4.42 34.14
N GLY A 837 52.35 4.92 32.92
CA GLY A 837 53.34 5.94 32.54
C GLY A 837 53.62 6.07 31.02
N CYS A 838 53.43 7.28 30.47
CA CYS A 838 54.03 7.84 29.23
C CYS A 838 53.70 7.26 27.83
N ALA A 839 53.20 8.15 26.95
CA ALA A 839 53.47 8.31 25.49
C ALA A 839 53.30 7.12 24.50
N GLY A 840 52.94 7.34 23.22
CA GLY A 840 52.55 8.57 22.52
C GLY A 840 52.94 8.55 21.02
N GLY A 841 52.12 9.17 20.16
CA GLY A 841 52.43 9.42 18.74
C GLY A 841 51.69 8.54 17.71
N GLY A 842 51.20 9.17 16.63
CA GLY A 842 50.99 8.53 15.32
C GLY A 842 52.31 8.46 14.52
N PRO A 843 52.31 8.21 13.18
CA PRO A 843 51.25 8.53 12.21
C PRO A 843 50.82 7.33 11.32
N GLY A 844 50.03 7.58 10.27
CA GLY A 844 49.39 6.54 9.44
C GLY A 844 50.20 6.02 8.24
N GLY A 845 49.58 5.12 7.46
CA GLY A 845 50.00 4.81 6.08
C GLY A 845 49.90 3.34 5.61
N LEU A 846 48.96 3.10 4.67
CA LEU A 846 48.99 2.10 3.57
C LEU A 846 48.81 0.57 3.81
N GLU A 847 47.81 0.05 3.09
CA GLU A 847 47.66 -1.27 2.41
C GLU A 847 48.14 -2.60 3.03
N ALA A 848 47.20 -3.57 3.17
CA ALA A 848 47.12 -4.77 2.30
C ALA A 848 45.95 -5.72 2.69
N ALA A 849 45.45 -6.51 1.74
CA ALA A 849 44.24 -7.35 1.87
C ALA A 849 44.46 -8.76 2.47
N ALA A 850 43.41 -9.34 3.09
CA ALA A 850 43.01 -10.75 2.88
C ALA A 850 41.66 -11.15 3.54
N LEU A 851 41.00 -12.13 2.92
CA LEU A 851 39.75 -12.85 3.26
C LEU A 851 39.54 -13.24 4.75
N LEU A 852 38.26 -13.30 5.18
CA LEU A 852 37.58 -14.59 5.43
C LEU A 852 36.03 -14.52 5.51
N LEU A 853 35.39 -15.69 5.36
CA LEU A 853 33.96 -15.89 5.10
C LEU A 853 33.08 -15.96 6.36
N GLY A 854 31.84 -15.49 6.25
CA GLY A 854 30.71 -15.82 7.15
C GLY A 854 29.41 -15.93 6.36
N LEU A 855 28.71 -17.07 6.45
CA LEU A 855 27.55 -17.40 5.59
C LEU A 855 26.20 -17.21 6.29
N SER A 856 25.19 -16.84 5.52
CA SER A 856 23.82 -17.35 5.68
C SER A 856 23.11 -17.42 4.33
N LEU A 857 22.38 -18.50 4.11
CA LEU A 857 21.66 -18.84 2.87
C LEU A 857 20.21 -19.17 3.24
N VAL A 858 19.24 -18.82 2.37
CA VAL A 858 18.03 -19.59 2.01
C VAL A 858 17.03 -18.67 1.26
N TRP A 859 16.26 -19.07 0.23
CA TRP A 859 16.41 -20.13 -0.79
C TRP A 859 15.33 -19.95 -1.88
N ARG A 860 15.69 -19.63 -3.15
CA ARG A 860 14.71 -19.64 -4.27
C ARG A 860 14.72 -20.99 -5.00
N ARG A 861 13.54 -21.60 -5.21
CA ARG A 861 13.35 -22.79 -6.06
C ARG A 861 12.25 -22.60 -7.11
N ARG A 862 12.63 -22.37 -8.37
CA ARG A 862 11.76 -22.67 -9.53
C ARG A 862 11.83 -24.18 -9.84
N ARG A 863 10.74 -24.77 -10.34
CA ARG A 863 10.69 -26.13 -10.93
C ARG A 863 10.03 -26.06 -12.30
N ARG A 864 10.60 -26.71 -13.32
CA ARG A 864 9.84 -27.57 -14.26
C ARG A 864 10.74 -28.42 -15.16
N ALA A 865 10.18 -29.56 -15.59
CA ALA A 865 10.48 -30.37 -16.77
C ALA A 865 11.95 -30.62 -17.19
N GLY A 866 12.44 -31.83 -16.94
CA GLY A 866 13.56 -32.39 -17.71
C GLY A 866 13.09 -33.08 -19.00
N ARG A 867 13.94 -33.10 -20.04
CA ARG A 867 13.81 -33.98 -21.22
C ARG A 867 15.01 -34.92 -21.32
N ARG A 868 14.79 -36.14 -21.83
CA ARG A 868 15.85 -37.13 -22.07
C ARG A 868 16.64 -36.77 -23.33
N GLY A 869 17.97 -36.84 -23.26
CA GLY A 869 18.89 -36.91 -24.39
C GLY A 869 19.79 -38.14 -24.24
N LEU A 870 20.10 -38.84 -25.33
CA LEU A 870 20.92 -40.06 -25.30
C LEU A 870 22.41 -39.76 -25.49
N ARG A 871 23.27 -40.60 -24.90
CA ARG A 871 24.67 -40.78 -25.37
C ARG A 871 24.67 -41.41 -26.77
N PRO A 872 25.75 -41.19 -27.54
CA PRO A 872 26.69 -42.30 -27.71
C PRO A 872 28.14 -41.92 -27.36
N ALA A 873 29.00 -42.95 -27.23
CA ALA A 873 30.37 -42.90 -26.71
C ALA A 873 30.45 -42.39 -25.24
#